data_AF-A0A1D2MQH6-F1
#
_entry.id   AF-A0A1D2MQH6-F1
#
_cell.length_a   1.000
_cell.length_b   1.000
_cell.length_c   1.000
_cell.angle_alpha   90.00
_cell.angle_beta   90.00
_cell.angle_gamma   90.00
#
_symmetry.space_group_name_H-M   'P 1'
#
loop_
_entity.id
_entity.type
_entity.pdbx_description
1 polymer ?
#
loop_
_entity_poly.entity_id
_entity_poly.type
_entity_poly.pdbx_seq_one_letter_code
_entity_poly.pdbx_strand_id
1 'polypeptide(L)'
;MAQKGVKNTSSLSRPDNEVEAKREAGEWKRVLDLLEPIKGKGSSQAEPLMNFLYGESKLESWLEDHQPTEKHISKAKSALLDVKKTILLCLSQSGDASGLQTDAHILLAKIYYASALYEEALEELDKSRFEQIETVAYTVRNYQLMAEGYAMKAHCIEKVGRSWRGTSGKSEKERRQEAIRCYQKAADLGVSYFQAHEKLLLGSTPNATLASSSGSSHSPHPLYGIPPNGEKKRCSSLLDFAIRRGPILLMEDGQVEEALKRIHWLLRTHETQLFAPIRLHLSRRLAELLLQNKWRPALSPPGDSLGKPKFYTGGKIFNPVNLWEDIFLILLLAEIMVVREGVLNQTPEFVEARKLANLNASWIFDLLAMAAARWNQYTLINESLEKALKFSFEECHIWTQSGLSLHASGVNNRRSCQTLVEAAKLSKRPTSLLLLAAQENYSRLRIKEGLDLVELAKTKEQGGSQRLLSKVLLYEGIGHFLKSYEQSTTQQRSKELEDALAALQSAAELDPMDYLVLHWLARTYAWAHNSNEAFAVAVKALRAFPFHLPTLQLIVLLLSAQKNNYDALAVVEEALDEYPEHLGFLQLKAALEEKTSGPETSLGTLKQMLIIWKQLFDDGNLFMRSESPESRHPGGGGGGGGNTGTLQLPSPTDKESVSMASFRGGTSIAGSSTNTATFAGQLRADAALSEIASSMSVHGSLMQLLHASDMAWSAQINIWLRLTDMYLKLEQPTQASSSLEEAAQISPNHPDVLFYRGQVAESQGDYKEARRAYESGVAVCPTHIKSLQSLALMQHYFGSHRLAEKTLQDALKLDPYDYFTWYNLGKVLEILDENSEAGDCMATALEIESIVPILPYSTIPICFD
;
A
#
# COMPACT_ATOMS: atom_id res chain seq x y z
N MET A 1 27.62 -35.52 29.03
CA MET A 1 27.29 -36.97 28.92
C MET A 1 27.73 -37.80 30.13
N ALA A 2 28.10 -37.16 31.24
CA ALA A 2 28.58 -37.80 32.47
C ALA A 2 27.58 -38.78 33.15
N GLN A 3 26.28 -38.73 32.84
CA GLN A 3 25.26 -39.60 33.46
C GLN A 3 25.45 -41.11 33.22
N LYS A 4 26.06 -41.55 32.11
CA LYS A 4 26.21 -43.00 31.84
C LYS A 4 27.36 -43.66 32.61
N GLY A 5 28.33 -42.88 33.09
CA GLY A 5 29.45 -43.39 33.91
C GLY A 5 29.08 -43.66 35.38
N VAL A 6 27.93 -43.19 35.84
CA VAL A 6 27.54 -43.20 37.28
C VAL A 6 26.37 -44.15 37.55
N LYS A 7 25.95 -44.99 36.59
CA LYS A 7 24.82 -45.92 36.78
C LYS A 7 25.04 -47.05 37.81
N ASN A 8 26.20 -47.13 38.47
CA ASN A 8 26.51 -48.16 39.46
C ASN A 8 26.62 -47.69 40.92
N THR A 9 26.14 -46.50 41.27
CA THR A 9 26.04 -46.11 42.69
C THR A 9 24.61 -45.72 43.05
N SER A 10 23.88 -46.68 43.58
CA SER A 10 22.57 -46.52 44.21
C SER A 10 22.69 -45.70 45.50
N SER A 11 22.70 -44.37 45.39
CA SER A 11 22.25 -43.39 46.41
C SER A 11 22.75 -41.99 46.05
N LEU A 12 22.05 -41.25 45.16
CA LEU A 12 22.35 -39.82 44.97
C LEU A 12 21.85 -39.02 46.18
N SER A 13 22.75 -38.24 46.75
CA SER A 13 22.47 -37.35 47.85
C SER A 13 21.65 -36.15 47.36
N ARG A 14 20.74 -35.60 48.18
CA ARG A 14 19.94 -34.39 47.87
C ARG A 14 20.72 -33.22 47.22
N PRO A 15 21.98 -32.89 47.60
CA PRO A 15 22.71 -31.76 47.01
C PRO A 15 23.11 -31.98 45.54
N ASP A 16 23.29 -33.21 45.07
CA ASP A 16 23.71 -33.48 43.68
C ASP A 16 22.61 -33.13 42.67
N ASN A 17 21.36 -33.43 43.01
CA ASN A 17 20.19 -33.09 42.19
C ASN A 17 19.92 -31.57 42.16
N GLU A 18 20.23 -30.87 43.25
CA GLU A 18 20.07 -29.42 43.33
C GLU A 18 21.13 -28.69 42.50
N VAL A 19 22.39 -29.16 42.54
CA VAL A 19 23.47 -28.66 41.68
C VAL A 19 23.13 -28.88 40.20
N GLU A 20 22.61 -30.04 39.82
CA GLU A 20 22.18 -30.29 38.43
C GLU A 20 21.02 -29.40 38.01
N ALA A 21 19.98 -29.26 38.84
CA ALA A 21 18.85 -28.38 38.54
C ALA A 21 19.28 -26.92 38.36
N LYS A 22 20.21 -26.43 39.19
CA LYS A 22 20.76 -25.07 39.09
C LYS A 22 21.67 -24.88 37.88
N ARG A 23 22.42 -25.91 37.48
CA ARG A 23 23.20 -25.92 36.24
C ARG A 23 22.31 -25.92 35.00
N GLU A 24 21.23 -26.70 34.99
CA GLU A 24 20.25 -26.71 33.89
C GLU A 24 19.45 -25.41 33.78
N ALA A 25 19.16 -24.77 34.91
CA ALA A 25 18.60 -23.42 34.96
C ALA A 25 19.65 -22.33 34.65
N GLY A 26 20.94 -22.70 34.52
CA GLY A 26 22.10 -21.84 34.30
C GLY A 26 22.31 -20.75 35.36
N GLU A 27 22.01 -21.02 36.63
CA GLU A 27 22.23 -20.10 37.75
C GLU A 27 23.66 -20.28 38.31
N TRP A 28 24.68 -19.95 37.53
CA TRP A 28 26.08 -20.35 37.81
C TRP A 28 26.66 -19.81 39.12
N LYS A 29 26.27 -18.60 39.53
CA LYS A 29 26.69 -18.02 40.83
C LYS A 29 26.20 -18.87 42.01
N ARG A 30 24.95 -19.32 41.96
CA ARG A 30 24.38 -20.22 42.98
C ARG A 30 25.00 -21.61 42.95
N VAL A 31 25.40 -22.09 41.77
CA VAL A 31 26.14 -23.35 41.65
C VAL A 31 27.50 -23.23 42.34
N LEU A 32 28.21 -22.11 42.20
CA LEU A 32 29.47 -21.87 42.91
C LEU A 32 29.26 -21.88 44.43
N ASP A 33 28.23 -21.18 44.93
CA ASP A 33 27.88 -21.15 46.36
C ASP A 33 27.58 -22.55 46.93
N LEU A 34 26.95 -23.42 46.14
CA LEU A 34 26.64 -24.81 46.52
C LEU A 34 27.90 -25.72 46.50
N LEU A 35 28.89 -25.40 45.67
CA LEU A 35 30.12 -26.20 45.52
C LEU A 35 31.22 -25.81 46.51
N GLU A 36 31.25 -24.57 47.00
CA GLU A 36 32.24 -24.08 47.98
C GLU A 36 32.35 -24.94 49.26
N PRO A 37 31.24 -25.38 49.91
CA PRO A 37 31.29 -26.17 51.14
C PRO A 37 31.81 -27.61 50.95
N ILE A 38 31.77 -28.11 49.71
CA ILE A 38 32.08 -29.49 49.32
C ILE A 38 33.56 -29.61 48.89
N LYS A 39 34.20 -28.50 48.57
CA LYS A 39 35.61 -28.41 48.15
C LYS A 39 36.54 -28.93 49.25
N GLY A 40 37.22 -30.06 48.98
CA GLY A 40 38.18 -30.67 49.89
C GLY A 40 37.63 -31.75 50.85
N LYS A 41 36.33 -32.10 50.78
CA LYS A 41 35.70 -33.14 51.62
C LYS A 41 35.32 -34.43 50.88
N GLY A 42 35.69 -34.56 49.60
CA GLY A 42 35.29 -35.67 48.74
C GLY A 42 36.19 -36.91 48.79
N SER A 43 35.66 -38.08 48.41
CA SER A 43 36.44 -39.28 48.13
C SER A 43 37.30 -39.10 46.87
N SER A 44 38.44 -39.81 46.77
CA SER A 44 39.37 -39.73 45.64
C SER A 44 38.72 -39.97 44.25
N GLN A 45 37.58 -40.64 44.19
CA GLN A 45 36.83 -40.88 42.94
C GLN A 45 35.91 -39.70 42.52
N ALA A 46 35.52 -38.81 43.44
CA ALA A 46 34.63 -37.67 43.17
C ALA A 46 35.38 -36.37 42.82
N GLU A 47 36.69 -36.33 43.04
CA GLU A 47 37.54 -35.15 42.83
C GLU A 47 37.58 -34.65 41.37
N PRO A 48 37.65 -35.50 40.33
CA PRO A 48 37.63 -35.05 38.93
C PRO A 48 36.31 -34.38 38.54
N LEU A 49 35.18 -34.91 39.04
CA LEU A 49 33.85 -34.36 38.79
C LEU A 49 33.68 -33.00 39.49
N MET A 50 34.15 -32.84 40.72
CA MET A 50 34.10 -31.56 41.43
C MET A 50 34.96 -30.48 40.76
N ASN A 51 36.16 -30.83 40.31
CA ASN A 51 37.03 -29.93 39.55
C ASN A 51 36.38 -29.49 38.22
N PHE A 52 35.67 -30.41 37.56
CA PHE A 52 34.89 -30.10 36.36
C PHE A 52 33.74 -29.12 36.64
N LEU A 53 32.91 -29.40 37.64
CA LEU A 53 31.75 -28.56 38.00
C LEU A 53 32.17 -27.14 38.40
N TYR A 54 33.26 -27.03 39.16
CA TYR A 54 33.82 -25.74 39.56
C TYR A 54 34.40 -24.99 38.36
N GLY A 55 35.12 -25.68 37.47
CA GLY A 55 35.67 -25.11 36.24
C GLY A 55 34.57 -24.59 35.31
N GLU A 56 33.51 -25.38 35.07
CA GLU A 56 32.35 -24.98 34.26
C GLU A 56 31.65 -23.75 34.85
N SER A 57 31.32 -23.78 36.15
CA SER A 57 30.56 -22.71 36.78
C SER A 57 31.31 -21.38 36.77
N LYS A 58 32.63 -21.42 36.99
CA LYS A 58 33.50 -20.25 36.91
C LYS A 58 33.67 -19.74 35.48
N LEU A 59 33.70 -20.63 34.48
CA LEU A 59 33.74 -20.26 33.06
C LEU A 59 32.46 -19.55 32.64
N GLU A 60 31.30 -20.17 32.86
CA GLU A 60 30.02 -19.64 32.41
C GLU A 60 29.65 -18.34 33.16
N SER A 61 29.90 -18.26 34.47
CA SER A 61 29.72 -17.00 35.22
C SER A 61 30.59 -15.88 34.67
N TRP A 62 31.82 -16.17 34.23
CA TRP A 62 32.68 -15.17 33.63
C TRP A 62 32.16 -14.71 32.26
N LEU A 63 31.62 -15.64 31.46
CA LEU A 63 31.04 -15.35 30.14
C LEU A 63 29.71 -14.62 30.20
N GLU A 64 28.93 -14.78 31.28
CA GLU A 64 27.73 -13.96 31.54
C GLU A 64 28.07 -12.49 31.71
N ASP A 65 29.14 -12.19 32.45
CA ASP A 65 29.60 -10.82 32.69
C ASP A 65 30.42 -10.26 31.50
N HIS A 66 31.13 -11.13 30.75
CA HIS A 66 32.04 -10.75 29.67
C HIS A 66 31.80 -11.58 28.40
N GLN A 67 30.94 -11.07 27.51
CA GLN A 67 30.69 -11.72 26.23
C GLN A 67 31.96 -11.84 25.38
N PRO A 68 32.16 -12.95 24.65
CA PRO A 68 33.33 -13.21 23.81
C PRO A 68 33.33 -12.32 22.56
N THR A 69 33.66 -11.05 22.77
CA THR A 69 33.84 -10.02 21.74
C THR A 69 35.30 -9.58 21.71
N GLU A 70 35.74 -8.96 20.62
CA GLU A 70 37.15 -8.56 20.42
C GLU A 70 37.71 -7.73 21.59
N LYS A 71 36.84 -6.95 22.25
CA LYS A 71 37.18 -6.10 23.40
C LYS A 71 37.61 -6.88 24.65
N HIS A 72 37.18 -8.13 24.80
CA HIS A 72 37.42 -8.94 26.00
C HIS A 72 38.51 -9.99 25.84
N ILE A 73 39.10 -10.14 24.65
CA ILE A 73 40.10 -11.19 24.36
C ILE A 73 41.32 -11.11 25.31
N SER A 74 41.85 -9.91 25.56
CA SER A 74 43.01 -9.72 26.43
C SER A 74 42.72 -10.07 27.89
N LYS A 75 41.51 -9.75 28.37
CA LYS A 75 41.03 -10.11 29.71
C LYS A 75 40.73 -11.61 29.83
N ALA A 76 40.22 -12.24 28.77
CA ALA A 76 39.97 -13.68 28.71
C ALA A 76 41.26 -14.48 28.92
N LYS A 77 42.34 -14.07 28.25
CA LYS A 77 43.65 -14.74 28.32
C LYS A 77 44.26 -14.79 29.71
N SER A 78 43.99 -13.80 30.59
CA SER A 78 44.47 -13.81 31.97
C SER A 78 43.48 -14.45 32.93
N ALA A 79 42.19 -14.11 32.84
CA ALA A 79 41.16 -14.55 33.77
C ALA A 79 40.83 -16.05 33.66
N LEU A 80 40.94 -16.63 32.46
CA LEU A 80 40.58 -18.04 32.20
C LEU A 80 41.75 -19.03 32.41
N LEU A 81 42.95 -18.57 32.75
CA LEU A 81 44.11 -19.45 32.98
C LEU A 81 43.88 -20.42 34.15
N ASP A 82 43.30 -19.94 35.24
CA ASP A 82 43.03 -20.77 36.41
C ASP A 82 41.94 -21.81 36.10
N VAL A 83 40.92 -21.41 35.34
CA VAL A 83 39.85 -22.30 34.88
C VAL A 83 40.41 -23.38 33.94
N LYS A 84 41.30 -22.99 33.03
CA LYS A 84 42.01 -23.91 32.14
C LYS A 84 42.80 -24.95 32.93
N LYS A 85 43.54 -24.54 33.96
CA LYS A 85 44.28 -25.47 34.83
C LYS A 85 43.33 -26.45 35.53
N THR A 86 42.21 -25.98 36.07
CA THR A 86 41.25 -26.86 36.75
C THR A 86 40.61 -27.90 35.82
N ILE A 87 40.33 -27.54 34.56
CA ILE A 87 39.77 -28.46 33.57
C ILE A 87 40.82 -29.46 33.06
N LEU A 88 42.07 -29.03 32.88
CA LEU A 88 43.17 -29.93 32.52
C LEU A 88 43.48 -30.96 33.62
N LEU A 89 43.37 -30.56 34.89
CA LEU A 89 43.46 -31.50 36.03
C LEU A 89 42.34 -32.54 36.02
N CYS A 90 41.12 -32.16 35.62
CA CYS A 90 40.02 -33.10 35.43
C CYS A 90 40.36 -34.14 34.34
N LEU A 91 40.88 -33.69 33.19
CA LEU A 91 41.24 -34.56 32.07
C LEU A 91 42.35 -35.56 32.43
N SER A 92 43.33 -35.17 33.24
CA SER A 92 44.43 -36.06 33.65
C SER A 92 44.04 -37.09 34.71
N GLN A 93 43.02 -36.78 35.53
CA GLN A 93 42.57 -37.64 36.64
C GLN A 93 41.36 -38.52 36.27
N SER A 94 40.65 -38.23 35.19
CA SER A 94 39.53 -39.04 34.72
C SER A 94 40.00 -40.34 34.04
N GLY A 95 39.67 -41.51 34.61
CA GLY A 95 39.63 -42.78 33.86
C GLY A 95 38.50 -42.78 32.81
N ASP A 96 38.36 -43.86 32.02
CA ASP A 96 37.48 -44.05 30.83
C ASP A 96 35.95 -43.76 30.96
N ALA A 97 35.53 -42.85 31.84
CA ALA A 97 34.21 -42.24 31.84
C ALA A 97 34.05 -41.33 30.60
N SER A 98 33.78 -41.96 29.46
CA SER A 98 33.65 -41.35 28.13
C SER A 98 32.89 -40.02 28.11
N GLY A 99 31.81 -39.89 28.89
CA GLY A 99 30.96 -38.70 28.86
C GLY A 99 31.41 -37.47 29.68
N LEU A 100 32.41 -37.60 30.56
CA LEU A 100 33.00 -36.45 31.29
C LEU A 100 34.15 -35.85 30.48
N GLN A 101 34.96 -36.69 29.83
CA GLN A 101 36.05 -36.26 28.95
C GLN A 101 35.52 -35.47 27.75
N THR A 102 34.42 -35.91 27.12
CA THR A 102 33.79 -35.15 26.02
C THR A 102 33.38 -33.75 26.45
N ASP A 103 32.69 -33.63 27.58
CA ASP A 103 32.21 -32.34 28.08
C ASP A 103 33.41 -31.43 28.47
N ALA A 104 34.47 -32.00 29.04
CA ALA A 104 35.68 -31.27 29.42
C ALA A 104 36.47 -30.73 28.21
N HIS A 105 36.58 -31.50 27.12
CA HIS A 105 37.18 -31.02 25.88
C HIS A 105 36.36 -29.90 25.22
N ILE A 106 35.02 -29.96 25.27
CA ILE A 106 34.15 -28.88 24.75
C ILE A 106 34.34 -27.58 25.56
N LEU A 107 34.39 -27.66 26.89
CA LEU A 107 34.63 -26.48 27.74
C LEU A 107 36.04 -25.91 27.53
N LEU A 108 37.03 -26.78 27.37
CA LEU A 108 38.40 -26.36 27.05
C LEU A 108 38.47 -25.64 25.70
N ALA A 109 37.77 -26.16 24.69
CA ALA A 109 37.62 -25.47 23.40
C ALA A 109 36.93 -24.11 23.55
N LYS A 110 35.92 -23.99 24.42
CA LYS A 110 35.23 -22.72 24.72
C LYS A 110 36.16 -21.68 25.36
N ILE A 111 37.11 -22.11 26.20
CA ILE A 111 38.16 -21.23 26.76
C ILE A 111 39.11 -20.74 25.67
N TYR A 112 39.57 -21.65 24.81
CA TYR A 112 40.45 -21.29 23.68
C TYR A 112 39.76 -20.34 22.70
N TYR A 113 38.48 -20.59 22.42
CA TYR A 113 37.62 -19.73 21.62
C TYR A 113 37.51 -18.32 22.20
N ALA A 114 37.18 -18.20 23.50
CA ALA A 114 37.10 -16.91 24.19
C ALA A 114 38.46 -16.16 24.22
N SER A 115 39.56 -16.90 24.15
CA SER A 115 40.93 -16.38 24.08
C SER A 115 41.42 -16.07 22.66
N ALA A 116 40.56 -16.24 21.65
CA ALA A 116 40.87 -16.12 20.21
C ALA A 116 41.98 -17.06 19.71
N LEU A 117 42.13 -18.22 20.34
CA LEU A 117 43.05 -19.28 19.95
C LEU A 117 42.29 -20.36 19.16
N TYR A 118 41.89 -20.00 17.93
CA TYR A 118 40.93 -20.79 17.15
C TYR A 118 41.46 -22.14 16.67
N GLU A 119 42.77 -22.26 16.41
CA GLU A 119 43.41 -23.53 16.01
C GLU A 119 43.34 -24.57 17.14
N GLU A 120 43.73 -24.14 18.35
CA GLU A 120 43.70 -24.97 19.56
C GLU A 120 42.27 -25.37 19.93
N ALA A 121 41.30 -24.45 19.73
CA ALA A 121 39.88 -24.76 19.93
C ALA A 121 39.38 -25.85 18.97
N LEU A 122 39.78 -25.84 17.69
CA LEU A 122 39.41 -26.88 16.73
C LEU A 122 40.01 -28.25 17.09
N GLU A 123 41.29 -28.28 17.50
CA GLU A 123 41.94 -29.52 17.92
C GLU A 123 41.23 -30.16 19.12
N GLU A 124 40.84 -29.37 20.12
CA GLU A 124 40.09 -29.87 21.28
C GLU A 124 38.67 -30.31 20.92
N LEU A 125 38.00 -29.63 19.99
CA LEU A 125 36.69 -30.04 19.48
C LEU A 125 36.77 -31.38 18.73
N ASP A 126 37.79 -31.61 17.92
CA ASP A 126 37.98 -32.88 17.22
C ASP A 126 38.35 -34.03 18.18
N LYS A 127 39.13 -33.75 19.24
CA LYS A 127 39.42 -34.71 20.32
C LYS A 127 38.16 -35.13 21.07
N SER A 128 37.22 -34.22 21.26
CA SER A 128 35.97 -34.50 21.99
C SER A 128 35.05 -35.51 21.28
N ARG A 129 35.22 -35.75 19.96
CA ARG A 129 34.37 -36.64 19.13
C ARG A 129 32.87 -36.42 19.33
N PHE A 130 32.47 -35.19 19.63
CA PHE A 130 31.09 -34.85 20.01
C PHE A 130 30.06 -35.14 18.89
N GLU A 131 30.51 -35.28 17.65
CA GLU A 131 29.68 -35.64 16.49
C GLU A 131 29.14 -37.07 16.52
N GLN A 132 29.79 -37.98 17.25
CA GLN A 132 29.46 -39.42 17.28
C GLN A 132 28.39 -39.76 18.33
N ILE A 133 27.95 -38.81 19.16
CA ILE A 133 26.99 -39.13 20.21
C ILE A 133 25.57 -39.16 19.67
N GLU A 134 25.01 -40.38 19.65
CA GLU A 134 23.63 -40.65 19.27
C GLU A 134 22.60 -39.99 20.22
N THR A 135 21.57 -39.44 19.59
CA THR A 135 20.56 -38.49 20.11
C THR A 135 19.52 -39.09 21.06
N VAL A 136 19.88 -40.07 21.88
CA VAL A 136 18.91 -40.78 22.75
C VAL A 136 18.82 -40.05 24.09
N ALA A 137 18.00 -38.98 24.10
CA ALA A 137 17.61 -38.10 25.23
C ALA A 137 18.68 -37.09 25.71
N TYR A 138 18.68 -35.89 25.11
CA TYR A 138 19.45 -34.75 25.63
C TYR A 138 18.74 -34.07 26.81
N THR A 139 19.48 -33.81 27.89
CA THR A 139 19.11 -32.80 28.90
C THR A 139 19.25 -31.39 28.32
N VAL A 140 18.66 -30.38 28.96
CA VAL A 140 18.73 -28.97 28.50
C VAL A 140 20.20 -28.54 28.30
N ARG A 141 21.06 -28.89 29.26
CA ARG A 141 22.51 -28.64 29.19
C ARG A 141 23.19 -29.33 28.01
N ASN A 142 22.82 -30.57 27.69
CA ASN A 142 23.43 -31.28 26.56
C ASN A 142 23.07 -30.62 25.22
N TYR A 143 21.84 -30.12 25.06
CA TYR A 143 21.49 -29.34 23.87
C TYR A 143 22.34 -28.08 23.77
N GLN A 144 22.55 -27.35 24.88
CA GLN A 144 23.38 -26.15 24.91
C GLN A 144 24.82 -26.45 24.50
N LEU A 145 25.49 -27.39 25.17
CA LEU A 145 26.90 -27.71 24.91
C LEU A 145 27.13 -28.19 23.47
N MET A 146 26.22 -29.01 22.94
CA MET A 146 26.33 -29.51 21.57
C MET A 146 26.08 -28.40 20.55
N ALA A 147 25.07 -27.56 20.78
CA ALA A 147 24.78 -26.42 19.90
C ALA A 147 25.94 -25.42 19.88
N GLU A 148 26.49 -25.08 21.05
CA GLU A 148 27.65 -24.19 21.17
C GLU A 148 28.91 -24.83 20.59
N GLY A 149 29.11 -26.14 20.77
CA GLY A 149 30.21 -26.91 20.17
C GLY A 149 30.22 -26.81 18.64
N TYR A 150 29.08 -27.07 17.99
CA TYR A 150 28.94 -26.90 16.54
C TYR A 150 29.09 -25.44 16.09
N ALA A 151 28.57 -24.48 16.86
CA ALA A 151 28.69 -23.06 16.56
C ALA A 151 30.16 -22.58 16.61
N MET A 152 30.91 -22.99 17.65
CA MET A 152 32.34 -22.70 17.77
C MET A 152 33.13 -23.37 16.64
N LYS A 153 32.87 -24.65 16.35
CA LYS A 153 33.54 -25.36 15.25
C LYS A 153 33.36 -24.62 13.93
N ALA A 154 32.12 -24.23 13.60
CA ALA A 154 31.82 -23.49 12.39
C ALA A 154 32.57 -22.14 12.32
N HIS A 155 32.57 -21.37 13.41
CA HIS A 155 33.22 -20.07 13.43
C HIS A 155 34.76 -20.17 13.38
N CYS A 156 35.34 -21.15 14.07
CA CYS A 156 36.78 -21.40 14.00
C CYS A 156 37.20 -21.81 12.58
N ILE A 157 36.41 -22.62 11.87
CA ILE A 157 36.67 -22.98 10.47
C ILE A 157 36.68 -21.72 9.57
N GLU A 158 35.76 -20.78 9.77
CA GLU A 158 35.76 -19.50 9.05
C GLU A 158 37.02 -18.66 9.34
N LYS A 159 37.45 -18.60 10.62
CA LYS A 159 38.55 -17.73 11.07
C LYS A 159 39.94 -18.26 10.75
N VAL A 160 40.17 -19.58 10.83
CA VAL A 160 41.51 -20.18 10.69
C VAL A 160 41.98 -20.26 9.23
N GLY A 161 41.08 -20.14 8.25
CA GLY A 161 41.45 -20.06 6.85
C GLY A 161 42.32 -21.26 6.39
N ARG A 162 43.45 -21.01 5.72
CA ARG A 162 44.40 -22.05 5.24
C ARG A 162 45.38 -22.57 6.30
N SER A 163 45.39 -21.99 7.50
CA SER A 163 46.43 -22.23 8.52
C SER A 163 46.28 -23.58 9.25
N TRP A 164 45.09 -24.17 9.22
CA TRP A 164 44.79 -25.37 10.00
C TRP A 164 45.39 -26.66 9.42
N ARG A 165 46.19 -27.38 10.24
CA ARG A 165 46.85 -28.65 9.85
C ARG A 165 45.88 -29.79 9.52
N GLY A 166 44.67 -29.79 10.09
CA GLY A 166 43.64 -30.81 9.84
C GLY A 166 43.00 -30.74 8.45
N THR A 167 43.28 -29.69 7.67
CA THR A 167 42.75 -29.45 6.32
C THR A 167 43.77 -29.54 5.20
N SER A 168 44.91 -30.21 5.41
CA SER A 168 46.03 -30.29 4.45
C SER A 168 45.72 -30.90 3.06
N GLY A 169 44.45 -31.18 2.74
CA GLY A 169 43.97 -31.51 1.40
C GLY A 169 42.53 -31.08 1.04
N LYS A 170 41.82 -30.32 1.89
CA LYS A 170 40.41 -29.92 1.62
C LYS A 170 40.34 -28.60 0.85
N SER A 171 39.50 -28.53 -0.18
CA SER A 171 39.25 -27.31 -0.94
C SER A 171 38.59 -26.23 -0.06
N GLU A 172 38.82 -24.95 -0.39
CA GLU A 172 38.16 -23.83 0.29
C GLU A 172 36.63 -23.92 0.24
N LYS A 173 36.10 -24.46 -0.86
CA LYS A 173 34.66 -24.72 -1.03
C LYS A 173 34.16 -25.81 -0.07
N GLU A 174 34.93 -26.88 0.12
CA GLU A 174 34.57 -27.97 1.05
C GLU A 174 34.59 -27.50 2.50
N ARG A 175 35.58 -26.67 2.88
CA ARG A 175 35.63 -26.06 4.22
C ARG A 175 34.44 -25.14 4.48
N ARG A 176 34.05 -24.32 3.50
CA ARG A 176 32.84 -23.49 3.60
C ARG A 176 31.58 -24.35 3.75
N GLN A 177 31.43 -25.41 2.96
CA GLN A 177 30.29 -26.34 3.09
C GLN A 177 30.27 -27.04 4.46
N GLU A 178 31.43 -27.41 5.00
CA GLU A 178 31.56 -27.97 6.34
C GLU A 178 31.13 -26.96 7.42
N ALA A 179 31.54 -25.69 7.31
CA ALA A 179 31.10 -24.62 8.19
C ALA A 179 29.57 -24.41 8.11
N ILE A 180 28.99 -24.39 6.90
CA ILE A 180 27.54 -24.28 6.68
C ILE A 180 26.79 -25.43 7.37
N ARG A 181 27.25 -26.67 7.20
CA ARG A 181 26.66 -27.85 7.86
C ARG A 181 26.75 -27.75 9.38
N CYS A 182 27.87 -27.28 9.93
CA CYS A 182 28.03 -27.06 11.35
C CYS A 182 27.06 -25.98 11.88
N TYR A 183 26.91 -24.86 11.17
CA TYR A 183 25.92 -23.83 11.51
C TYR A 183 24.48 -24.34 11.47
N GLN A 184 24.13 -25.17 10.47
CA GLN A 184 22.80 -25.77 10.38
C GLN A 184 22.52 -26.68 11.59
N LYS A 185 23.45 -27.58 11.93
CA LYS A 185 23.34 -28.45 13.12
C LYS A 185 23.27 -27.64 14.42
N ALA A 186 24.09 -26.59 14.54
CA ALA A 186 24.06 -25.69 15.69
C ALA A 186 22.70 -25.01 15.84
N ALA A 187 22.09 -24.57 14.73
CA ALA A 187 20.78 -23.95 14.74
C ALA A 187 19.64 -24.92 15.11
N ASP A 188 19.66 -26.16 14.61
CA ASP A 188 18.64 -27.17 14.97
C ASP A 188 18.68 -27.50 16.47
N LEU A 189 19.88 -27.74 16.98
CA LEU A 189 20.13 -28.01 18.39
C LEU A 189 19.84 -26.79 19.27
N GLY A 190 20.15 -25.58 18.78
CA GLY A 190 19.87 -24.33 19.47
C GLY A 190 18.38 -24.05 19.62
N VAL A 191 17.58 -24.29 18.58
CA VAL A 191 16.11 -24.18 18.70
C VAL A 191 15.55 -25.23 19.67
N SER A 192 16.05 -26.46 19.59
CA SER A 192 15.66 -27.54 20.51
C SER A 192 16.03 -27.22 21.96
N TYR A 193 17.20 -26.60 22.17
CA TYR A 193 17.64 -26.05 23.46
C TYR A 193 16.66 -25.01 23.99
N PHE A 194 16.30 -24.00 23.18
CA PHE A 194 15.38 -22.94 23.63
C PHE A 194 14.02 -23.51 24.05
N GLN A 195 13.47 -24.46 23.29
CA GLN A 195 12.21 -25.12 23.62
C GLN A 195 12.30 -25.98 24.89
N ALA A 196 13.41 -26.69 25.09
CA ALA A 196 13.63 -27.50 26.28
C ALA A 196 13.83 -26.63 27.53
N HIS A 197 14.57 -25.53 27.41
CA HIS A 197 14.84 -24.58 28.49
C HIS A 197 13.57 -23.85 28.95
N GLU A 198 12.71 -23.42 28.01
CA GLU A 198 11.44 -22.78 28.36
C GLU A 198 10.48 -23.76 29.06
N LYS A 199 10.45 -25.03 28.64
CA LYS A 199 9.69 -26.08 29.33
C LYS A 199 10.18 -26.28 30.76
N LEU A 200 11.48 -26.19 31.01
CA LEU A 200 12.07 -26.30 32.35
C LEU A 200 11.65 -25.12 33.24
N LEU A 201 11.67 -23.89 32.71
CA LEU A 201 11.20 -22.70 33.43
C LEU A 201 9.71 -22.82 33.81
N LEU A 202 8.86 -23.23 32.87
CA LEU A 202 7.42 -23.40 33.10
C LEU A 202 7.09 -24.58 34.04
N GLY A 203 7.92 -25.62 34.08
CA GLY A 203 7.73 -26.77 34.98
C GLY A 203 8.08 -26.49 36.45
N SER A 204 8.73 -25.35 36.74
CA SER A 204 9.18 -24.98 38.10
C SER A 204 8.15 -24.17 38.90
N THR A 205 7.00 -23.82 38.30
CA THR A 205 5.87 -23.20 39.00
C THR A 205 4.80 -24.24 39.34
N PRO A 206 4.59 -24.60 40.62
CA PRO A 206 3.54 -25.52 41.01
C PRO A 206 2.21 -24.76 41.07
N ASN A 207 1.62 -24.41 39.92
CA ASN A 207 0.19 -24.11 39.70
C ASN A 207 -0.07 -23.50 38.32
N ALA A 208 0.34 -24.17 37.25
CA ALA A 208 -0.27 -23.97 35.94
C ALA A 208 -0.67 -25.35 35.40
N THR A 209 -1.84 -25.80 35.84
CA THR A 209 -2.51 -26.95 35.26
C THR A 209 -2.65 -26.72 33.76
N LEU A 210 -2.09 -27.65 32.98
CA LEU A 210 -2.47 -27.88 31.58
C LEU A 210 -3.98 -28.16 31.56
N ALA A 211 -4.78 -27.12 31.32
CA ALA A 211 -6.20 -27.27 31.06
C ALA A 211 -6.37 -27.91 29.67
N SER A 212 -6.46 -29.23 29.66
CA SER A 212 -7.20 -29.95 28.62
C SER A 212 -8.69 -29.67 28.83
N SER A 213 -9.24 -28.67 28.14
CA SER A 213 -10.68 -28.54 27.98
C SER A 213 -11.04 -27.98 26.60
N SER A 214 -11.72 -28.85 25.86
CA SER A 214 -12.71 -28.59 24.82
C SER A 214 -13.15 -27.14 24.59
N GLY A 215 -13.04 -26.70 23.33
CA GLY A 215 -14.05 -25.86 22.68
C GLY A 215 -14.28 -24.47 23.27
N SER A 216 -13.34 -23.54 23.09
CA SER A 216 -13.69 -22.13 22.92
C SER A 216 -12.60 -21.37 22.17
N SER A 217 -13.02 -20.55 21.23
CA SER A 217 -12.23 -19.63 20.44
C SER A 217 -11.82 -18.43 21.30
N HIS A 218 -10.77 -18.58 22.11
CA HIS A 218 -10.11 -17.44 22.74
C HIS A 218 -8.61 -17.46 22.42
N SER A 219 -8.16 -16.38 21.80
CA SER A 219 -6.76 -16.04 21.59
C SER A 219 -5.97 -16.16 22.90
N PRO A 220 -4.76 -16.74 22.89
CA PRO A 220 -3.95 -16.85 24.09
C PRO A 220 -3.52 -15.44 24.54
N HIS A 221 -4.16 -14.91 25.58
CA HIS A 221 -3.70 -13.72 26.31
C HIS A 221 -2.47 -14.06 27.18
N PRO A 222 -1.66 -13.07 27.58
CA PRO A 222 -0.20 -13.13 27.43
C PRO A 222 0.50 -13.75 28.65
N LEU A 223 1.26 -14.81 28.41
CA LEU A 223 2.27 -15.36 29.32
C LEU A 223 3.56 -14.50 29.28
N TYR A 224 3.47 -13.23 29.68
CA TYR A 224 4.65 -12.35 29.78
C TYR A 224 4.55 -11.47 31.03
N GLY A 225 4.52 -12.12 32.19
CA GLY A 225 4.91 -11.48 33.45
C GLY A 225 6.43 -11.37 33.50
N ILE A 226 6.92 -10.16 33.74
CA ILE A 226 8.32 -9.90 34.13
C ILE A 226 8.62 -10.83 35.33
N PRO A 227 9.60 -11.75 35.26
CA PRO A 227 10.00 -12.46 36.47
C PRO A 227 10.50 -11.43 37.49
N PRO A 228 10.14 -11.55 38.77
CA PRO A 228 10.37 -10.52 39.80
C PRO A 228 11.85 -10.18 40.05
N ASN A 229 12.79 -10.90 39.43
CA ASN A 229 14.21 -10.57 39.41
C ASN A 229 14.58 -10.07 38.01
N GLY A 230 14.81 -8.76 37.90
CA GLY A 230 14.97 -7.99 36.66
C GLY A 230 16.20 -8.27 35.79
N GLU A 231 16.66 -9.50 35.68
CA GLU A 231 17.68 -9.90 34.70
C GLU A 231 17.02 -10.74 33.59
N LYS A 232 16.71 -10.11 32.46
CA LYS A 232 16.40 -10.85 31.23
C LYS A 232 17.61 -11.71 30.90
N LYS A 233 17.53 -13.01 31.14
CA LYS A 233 18.57 -13.95 30.72
C LYS A 233 18.73 -13.83 29.19
N ARG A 234 19.86 -13.26 28.75
CA ARG A 234 20.13 -13.02 27.34
C ARG A 234 20.47 -14.37 26.67
N CYS A 235 20.00 -14.57 25.45
CA CYS A 235 20.43 -15.69 24.62
C CYS A 235 21.97 -15.73 24.55
N SER A 236 22.56 -16.92 24.56
CA SER A 236 24.01 -17.08 24.35
C SER A 236 24.38 -16.41 23.03
N SER A 237 25.21 -15.36 23.09
CA SER A 237 25.61 -14.55 21.94
C SER A 237 26.17 -15.40 20.78
N LEU A 238 26.79 -16.53 21.12
CA LEU A 238 27.31 -17.51 20.18
C LEU A 238 26.20 -18.22 19.39
N LEU A 239 25.12 -18.63 20.06
CA LEU A 239 23.98 -19.31 19.41
C LEU A 239 23.18 -18.33 18.54
N ASP A 240 22.97 -17.10 19.01
CA ASP A 240 22.35 -16.03 18.21
C ASP A 240 23.15 -15.76 16.93
N PHE A 241 24.48 -15.63 17.06
CA PHE A 241 25.38 -15.48 15.91
C PHE A 241 25.29 -16.68 14.95
N ALA A 242 25.35 -17.91 15.46
CA ALA A 242 25.33 -19.13 14.64
C ALA A 242 24.04 -19.28 13.83
N ILE A 243 22.88 -19.02 14.44
CA ILE A 243 21.58 -19.15 13.78
C ILE A 243 21.45 -18.11 12.65
N ARG A 244 21.96 -16.88 12.84
CA ARG A 244 21.94 -15.84 11.81
C ARG A 244 22.98 -16.04 10.71
N ARG A 245 24.18 -16.52 11.06
CA ARG A 245 25.31 -16.66 10.12
C ARG A 245 25.08 -17.76 9.08
N GLY A 246 24.43 -18.86 9.46
CA GLY A 246 24.18 -20.00 8.56
C GLY A 246 23.49 -19.63 7.24
N PRO A 247 22.31 -18.98 7.26
CA PRO A 247 21.65 -18.51 6.03
C PRO A 247 22.45 -17.48 5.24
N ILE A 248 23.22 -16.62 5.91
CA ILE A 248 24.07 -15.61 5.25
C ILE A 248 25.15 -16.28 4.39
N LEU A 249 25.82 -17.30 4.93
CA LEU A 249 26.82 -18.05 4.19
C LEU A 249 26.27 -18.79 2.98
N LEU A 250 25.05 -19.34 3.08
CA LEU A 250 24.36 -19.95 1.93
C LEU A 250 24.11 -18.93 0.82
N MET A 251 23.75 -17.69 1.17
CA MET A 251 23.58 -16.62 0.20
C MET A 251 24.91 -16.18 -0.43
N GLU A 252 25.99 -16.09 0.36
CA GLU A 252 27.34 -15.79 -0.15
C GLU A 252 27.84 -16.84 -1.16
N ASP A 253 27.43 -18.12 -1.03
CA ASP A 253 27.74 -19.21 -1.98
C ASP A 253 26.78 -19.27 -3.19
N GLY A 254 25.85 -18.31 -3.31
CA GLY A 254 24.84 -18.27 -4.38
C GLY A 254 23.66 -19.24 -4.20
N GLN A 255 23.58 -19.96 -3.08
CA GLN A 255 22.52 -20.92 -2.78
C GLN A 255 21.31 -20.26 -2.08
N VAL A 256 20.69 -19.29 -2.75
CA VAL A 256 19.59 -18.49 -2.18
C VAL A 256 18.35 -19.34 -1.86
N GLU A 257 18.05 -20.35 -2.67
CA GLU A 257 16.88 -21.23 -2.46
C GLU A 257 17.00 -22.03 -1.15
N GLU A 258 18.17 -22.61 -0.89
CA GLU A 258 18.43 -23.36 0.34
C GLU A 258 18.48 -22.44 1.56
N ALA A 259 18.98 -21.21 1.41
CA ALA A 259 18.90 -20.20 2.46
C ALA A 259 17.44 -19.88 2.83
N LEU A 260 16.56 -19.70 1.84
CA LEU A 260 15.14 -19.43 2.05
C LEU A 260 14.41 -20.61 2.70
N LYS A 261 14.62 -21.83 2.19
CA LYS A 261 14.08 -23.06 2.80
C LYS A 261 14.50 -23.16 4.26
N ARG A 262 15.76 -22.83 4.55
CA ARG A 262 16.30 -22.88 5.90
C ARG A 262 15.68 -21.83 6.82
N ILE A 263 15.51 -20.60 6.36
CA ILE A 263 14.86 -19.55 7.14
C ILE A 263 13.39 -19.90 7.40
N HIS A 264 12.65 -20.34 6.38
CA HIS A 264 11.28 -20.84 6.55
C HIS A 264 11.19 -21.96 7.58
N TRP A 265 12.10 -22.93 7.51
CA TRP A 265 12.11 -24.05 8.44
C TRP A 265 12.28 -23.58 9.89
N LEU A 266 13.19 -22.62 10.15
CA LEU A 266 13.39 -22.05 11.48
C LEU A 266 12.13 -21.31 11.97
N LEU A 267 11.44 -20.57 11.11
CA LEU A 267 10.22 -19.82 11.46
C LEU A 267 8.99 -20.70 11.77
N ARG A 268 8.99 -21.96 11.32
CA ARG A 268 7.93 -22.96 11.59
C ARG A 268 8.04 -23.60 12.98
N THR A 269 9.17 -23.42 13.65
CA THR A 269 9.39 -23.95 15.00
C THR A 269 8.56 -23.17 16.02
N HIS A 270 8.16 -23.80 17.13
CA HIS A 270 7.42 -23.11 18.19
C HIS A 270 8.22 -21.93 18.75
N GLU A 271 7.56 -20.79 18.86
CA GLU A 271 8.09 -19.58 19.46
C GLU A 271 8.43 -19.79 20.94
N THR A 272 9.59 -19.28 21.34
CA THR A 272 10.06 -19.23 22.72
C THR A 272 10.57 -17.83 23.04
N GLN A 273 10.59 -17.42 24.32
CA GLN A 273 11.03 -16.07 24.70
C GLN A 273 12.46 -15.73 24.23
N LEU A 274 13.37 -16.71 24.26
CA LEU A 274 14.76 -16.52 23.82
C LEU A 274 14.91 -16.47 22.29
N PHE A 275 14.00 -17.12 21.55
CA PHE A 275 14.04 -17.19 20.10
C PHE A 275 13.29 -16.02 19.41
N ALA A 276 12.38 -15.34 20.11
CA ALA A 276 11.64 -14.20 19.58
C ALA A 276 12.51 -13.14 18.83
N PRO A 277 13.62 -12.61 19.38
CA PRO A 277 14.42 -11.60 18.66
C PRO A 277 15.12 -12.17 17.41
N ILE A 278 15.48 -13.46 17.42
CA ILE A 278 16.05 -14.15 16.25
C ILE A 278 14.97 -14.31 15.19
N ARG A 279 13.78 -14.74 15.60
CA ARG A 279 12.62 -14.92 14.72
C ARG A 279 12.25 -13.62 14.02
N LEU A 280 12.24 -12.49 14.73
CA LEU A 280 12.00 -11.17 14.14
C LEU A 280 13.01 -10.85 13.02
N HIS A 281 14.30 -11.07 13.28
CA HIS A 281 15.35 -10.84 12.30
C HIS A 281 15.22 -11.76 11.08
N LEU A 282 14.92 -13.04 11.31
CA LEU A 282 14.70 -14.03 10.26
C LEU A 282 13.46 -13.71 9.42
N SER A 283 12.36 -13.29 10.04
CA SER A 283 11.13 -12.85 9.36
C SER A 283 11.40 -11.66 8.45
N ARG A 284 12.09 -10.63 8.97
CA ARG A 284 12.48 -9.46 8.18
C ARG A 284 13.33 -9.86 6.98
N ARG A 285 14.37 -10.67 7.21
CA ARG A 285 15.29 -11.10 6.14
C ARG A 285 14.60 -11.95 5.09
N LEU A 286 13.68 -12.81 5.51
CA LEU A 286 12.87 -13.61 4.60
C LEU A 286 11.98 -12.72 3.74
N ALA A 287 11.27 -11.76 4.34
CA ALA A 287 10.42 -10.83 3.60
C ALA A 287 11.22 -9.97 2.59
N GLU A 288 12.39 -9.47 2.97
CA GLU A 288 13.32 -8.76 2.06
C GLU A 288 13.64 -9.62 0.82
N LEU A 289 14.04 -10.87 1.04
CA LEU A 289 14.43 -11.78 -0.03
C LEU A 289 13.23 -12.19 -0.91
N LEU A 290 12.07 -12.43 -0.32
CA LEU A 290 10.85 -12.79 -1.08
C LEU A 290 10.35 -11.63 -1.94
N LEU A 291 10.41 -10.39 -1.44
CA LEU A 291 10.05 -9.20 -2.21
C LEU A 291 10.98 -8.98 -3.40
N GLN A 292 12.27 -9.26 -3.24
CA GLN A 292 13.28 -9.16 -4.30
C GLN A 292 13.17 -10.27 -5.36
N ASN A 293 13.01 -11.53 -4.93
CA ASN A 293 13.21 -12.69 -5.81
C ASN A 293 11.98 -13.11 -6.64
N LYS A 294 10.83 -12.43 -6.51
CA LYS A 294 9.58 -12.64 -7.28
C LYS A 294 9.04 -14.10 -7.33
N TRP A 295 9.64 -15.06 -6.63
CA TRP A 295 9.29 -16.48 -6.67
C TRP A 295 9.40 -17.14 -5.29
N ARG A 296 8.59 -18.18 -5.07
CA ARG A 296 8.50 -18.92 -3.80
C ARG A 296 9.19 -20.28 -3.91
N PRO A 297 10.16 -20.60 -3.04
CA PRO A 297 10.79 -21.92 -3.03
C PRO A 297 9.84 -23.02 -2.56
N ALA A 298 10.01 -24.22 -3.11
CA ALA A 298 9.32 -25.40 -2.62
C ALA A 298 9.70 -25.67 -1.15
N LEU A 299 8.71 -25.69 -0.26
CA LEU A 299 8.86 -25.94 1.18
C LEU A 299 9.10 -27.42 1.48
N SER A 300 10.17 -28.00 0.93
CA SER A 300 10.68 -29.29 1.38
C SER A 300 11.43 -29.10 2.71
N PRO A 301 11.29 -30.00 3.69
CA PRO A 301 12.12 -29.94 4.88
C PRO A 301 13.61 -30.04 4.50
N PRO A 302 14.50 -29.23 5.09
CA PRO A 302 15.94 -29.45 4.95
C PRO A 302 16.28 -30.85 5.50
N GLY A 303 17.20 -31.56 4.83
CA GLY A 303 17.60 -32.92 5.21
C GLY A 303 18.19 -33.02 6.63
N ASP A 304 18.26 -34.26 7.17
CA ASP A 304 18.80 -34.68 8.47
C ASP A 304 18.94 -33.59 9.56
N SER A 305 17.82 -33.14 10.12
CA SER A 305 17.81 -32.21 11.26
C SER A 305 18.20 -32.92 12.57
N LEU A 306 19.19 -32.39 13.30
CA LEU A 306 19.54 -32.89 14.64
C LEU A 306 18.59 -32.33 15.72
N GLY A 307 18.26 -33.09 16.77
CA GLY A 307 17.55 -32.57 17.95
C GLY A 307 16.01 -32.51 17.88
N LYS A 308 15.38 -32.85 16.75
CA LYS A 308 13.91 -32.94 16.56
C LYS A 308 13.14 -31.77 17.21
N PRO A 309 13.32 -30.53 16.72
CA PRO A 309 12.56 -29.39 17.23
C PRO A 309 11.06 -29.58 17.00
N LYS A 310 10.24 -29.00 17.87
CA LYS A 310 8.79 -29.03 17.73
C LYS A 310 8.32 -27.94 16.77
N PHE A 311 7.36 -28.28 15.92
CA PHE A 311 6.78 -27.39 14.92
C PHE A 311 5.28 -27.17 15.15
N TYR A 312 4.78 -26.02 14.67
CA TYR A 312 3.34 -25.78 14.58
C TYR A 312 2.70 -26.84 13.68
N THR A 313 1.81 -27.67 14.25
CA THR A 313 1.12 -28.76 13.56
C THR A 313 -0.36 -28.77 13.93
N GLY A 314 -1.23 -29.04 12.94
CA GLY A 314 -2.68 -29.04 13.13
C GLY A 314 -3.45 -28.93 11.81
N GLY A 315 -4.58 -29.63 11.69
CA GLY A 315 -5.36 -29.69 10.44
C GLY A 315 -6.09 -28.39 10.05
N LYS A 316 -6.11 -27.38 10.93
CA LYS A 316 -6.75 -26.07 10.69
C LYS A 316 -5.75 -24.90 10.67
N ILE A 317 -4.45 -25.18 10.53
CA ILE A 317 -3.44 -24.12 10.47
C ILE A 317 -3.46 -23.50 9.07
N PHE A 318 -3.48 -22.17 9.01
CA PHE A 318 -3.33 -21.44 7.76
C PHE A 318 -1.95 -21.73 7.16
N ASN A 319 -1.94 -22.23 5.92
CA ASN A 319 -0.73 -22.45 5.15
C ASN A 319 -0.78 -21.54 3.92
N PRO A 320 0.12 -20.56 3.79
CA PRO A 320 0.10 -19.65 2.66
C PRO A 320 0.26 -20.45 1.35
N VAL A 321 -0.64 -20.22 0.41
CA VAL A 321 -0.64 -20.84 -0.92
C VAL A 321 0.21 -20.00 -1.87
N ASN A 322 0.02 -18.68 -1.81
CA ASN A 322 0.61 -17.71 -2.71
C ASN A 322 1.82 -16.98 -2.12
N LEU A 323 2.65 -16.38 -2.98
CA LEU A 323 3.81 -15.57 -2.58
C LEU A 323 3.41 -14.39 -1.69
N TRP A 324 2.33 -13.68 -2.07
CA TRP A 324 1.86 -12.50 -1.33
C TRP A 324 1.29 -12.87 0.04
N GLU A 325 0.52 -13.96 0.14
CA GLU A 325 0.04 -14.51 1.42
C GLU A 325 1.20 -14.85 2.37
N ASP A 326 2.26 -15.44 1.83
CA ASP A 326 3.47 -15.78 2.62
C ASP A 326 4.14 -14.50 3.15
N ILE A 327 4.35 -13.51 2.28
CA ILE A 327 4.97 -12.23 2.63
C ILE A 327 4.14 -11.48 3.68
N PHE A 328 2.84 -11.33 3.46
CA PHE A 328 1.97 -10.64 4.42
C PHE A 328 1.89 -11.39 5.74
N LEU A 329 1.80 -12.72 5.75
CA LEU A 329 1.82 -13.49 6.99
C LEU A 329 3.11 -13.23 7.79
N ILE A 330 4.26 -13.29 7.14
CA ILE A 330 5.56 -13.07 7.78
C ILE A 330 5.68 -11.63 8.32
N LEU A 331 5.27 -10.64 7.53
CA LEU A 331 5.34 -9.24 7.91
C LEU A 331 4.35 -8.87 9.03
N LEU A 332 3.12 -9.39 9.00
CA LEU A 332 2.14 -9.19 10.07
C LEU A 332 2.57 -9.85 11.37
N LEU A 333 3.21 -11.03 11.31
CA LEU A 333 3.82 -11.65 12.49
C LEU A 333 4.96 -10.78 13.03
N ALA A 334 5.82 -10.26 12.15
CA ALA A 334 6.91 -9.36 12.54
C ALA A 334 6.37 -8.03 13.15
N GLU A 335 5.30 -7.47 12.59
CA GLU A 335 4.59 -6.29 13.13
C GLU A 335 4.16 -6.53 14.57
N ILE A 336 3.47 -7.65 14.85
CA ILE A 336 3.00 -7.97 16.20
C ILE A 336 4.17 -8.07 17.18
N MET A 337 5.30 -8.64 16.76
CA MET A 337 6.50 -8.75 17.59
C MET A 337 7.12 -7.39 17.90
N VAL A 338 7.21 -6.50 16.91
CA VAL A 338 7.71 -5.12 17.10
C VAL A 338 6.79 -4.33 18.01
N VAL A 339 5.47 -4.37 17.79
CA VAL A 339 4.51 -3.60 18.59
C VAL A 339 4.58 -4.03 20.06
N ARG A 340 4.87 -5.31 20.34
CA ARG A 340 5.10 -5.81 21.71
C ARG A 340 6.41 -5.30 22.33
N GLU A 341 7.45 -5.07 21.52
CA GLU A 341 8.73 -4.50 21.97
C GLU A 341 8.75 -2.97 22.00
N GLY A 342 7.67 -2.32 21.54
CA GLY A 342 7.51 -0.87 21.56
C GLY A 342 7.65 -0.28 22.97
N VAL A 343 8.57 0.66 23.12
CA VAL A 343 8.85 1.31 24.41
C VAL A 343 7.97 2.56 24.55
N LEU A 344 6.91 2.46 25.35
CA LEU A 344 5.97 3.56 25.60
C LEU A 344 6.49 4.60 26.61
N ASN A 345 7.46 4.23 27.45
CA ASN A 345 7.98 5.12 28.49
C ASN A 345 8.79 6.28 27.90
N GLN A 346 8.40 7.51 28.23
CA GLN A 346 8.98 8.72 27.65
C GLN A 346 10.18 9.31 28.42
N THR A 347 10.59 8.69 29.52
CA THR A 347 11.69 9.16 30.37
C THR A 347 13.05 9.13 29.62
N PRO A 348 14.00 10.01 30.00
CA PRO A 348 15.28 10.16 29.28
C PRO A 348 16.14 8.89 29.32
N GLU A 349 15.98 8.04 30.33
CA GLU A 349 16.71 6.77 30.49
C GLU A 349 16.43 5.76 29.36
N PHE A 350 15.24 5.83 28.74
CA PHE A 350 14.81 4.89 27.70
C PHE A 350 14.97 5.43 26.28
N VAL A 351 15.67 6.56 26.09
CA VAL A 351 15.85 7.16 24.76
C VAL A 351 16.55 6.21 23.80
N GLU A 352 17.62 5.54 24.23
CA GLU A 352 18.35 4.58 23.38
C GLU A 352 17.50 3.36 23.02
N ALA A 353 16.76 2.83 24.00
CA ALA A 353 15.85 1.71 23.80
C ALA A 353 14.73 2.06 22.81
N ARG A 354 14.16 3.28 22.91
CA ARG A 354 13.16 3.79 21.95
C ARG A 354 13.73 3.90 20.54
N LYS A 355 14.94 4.46 20.38
CA LYS A 355 15.59 4.57 19.06
C LYS A 355 15.79 3.21 18.41
N LEU A 356 16.25 2.21 19.17
CA LEU A 356 16.43 0.86 18.67
C LEU A 356 15.11 0.17 18.30
N ALA A 357 14.08 0.32 19.15
CA ALA A 357 12.75 -0.22 18.86
C ALA A 357 12.13 0.42 17.61
N ASN A 358 12.22 1.76 17.48
CA ASN A 358 11.71 2.50 16.32
C ASN A 358 12.44 2.12 15.03
N LEU A 359 13.75 1.92 15.09
CA LEU A 359 14.55 1.54 13.93
C LEU A 359 14.25 0.12 13.46
N ASN A 360 13.97 -0.81 14.38
CA ASN A 360 13.45 -2.14 14.01
C ASN A 360 12.04 -2.07 13.42
N ALA A 361 11.20 -1.20 13.99
CA ALA A 361 9.83 -0.98 13.53
C ALA A 361 9.78 -0.42 12.10
N SER A 362 10.55 0.65 11.83
CA SER A 362 10.54 1.33 10.55
C SER A 362 10.84 0.37 9.41
N TRP A 363 11.85 -0.49 9.54
CA TRP A 363 12.18 -1.48 8.52
C TRP A 363 11.04 -2.44 8.19
N ILE A 364 10.27 -2.87 9.20
CA ILE A 364 9.16 -3.80 8.98
C ILE A 364 7.98 -3.08 8.34
N PHE A 365 7.65 -1.88 8.80
CA PHE A 365 6.62 -1.07 8.18
C PHE A 365 6.99 -0.63 6.77
N ASP A 366 8.26 -0.39 6.46
CA ASP A 366 8.74 -0.10 5.10
C ASP A 366 8.56 -1.31 4.18
N LEU A 367 8.90 -2.51 4.65
CA LEU A 367 8.67 -3.75 3.90
C LEU A 367 7.16 -4.00 3.69
N LEU A 368 6.35 -3.73 4.71
CA LEU A 368 4.90 -3.84 4.64
C LEU A 368 4.31 -2.80 3.68
N ALA A 369 4.81 -1.56 3.67
CA ALA A 369 4.39 -0.51 2.76
C ALA A 369 4.76 -0.87 1.31
N MET A 370 5.96 -1.39 1.06
CA MET A 370 6.38 -1.87 -0.27
C MET A 370 5.50 -3.05 -0.74
N ALA A 371 5.20 -4.01 0.14
CA ALA A 371 4.31 -5.12 -0.16
C ALA A 371 2.89 -4.63 -0.47
N ALA A 372 2.32 -3.79 0.39
CA ALA A 372 1.00 -3.22 0.25
C ALA A 372 0.84 -2.40 -1.03
N ALA A 373 1.82 -1.54 -1.35
CA ALA A 373 1.80 -0.75 -2.58
C ALA A 373 1.86 -1.64 -3.84
N ARG A 374 2.64 -2.72 -3.82
CA ARG A 374 2.75 -3.64 -4.97
C ARG A 374 1.46 -4.40 -5.28
N TRP A 375 0.67 -4.73 -4.26
CA TRP A 375 -0.61 -5.45 -4.40
C TRP A 375 -1.84 -4.58 -4.16
N ASN A 376 -1.66 -3.26 -4.13
CA ASN A 376 -2.73 -2.28 -3.97
C ASN A 376 -3.60 -2.51 -2.72
N GLN A 377 -2.97 -2.85 -1.59
CA GLN A 377 -3.62 -3.12 -0.31
C GLN A 377 -3.40 -1.98 0.68
N TYR A 378 -3.87 -0.77 0.33
CA TYR A 378 -3.64 0.43 1.15
C TYR A 378 -4.40 0.42 2.49
N THR A 379 -5.54 -0.26 2.57
CA THR A 379 -6.32 -0.39 3.82
C THR A 379 -5.55 -1.11 4.92
N LEU A 380 -4.90 -2.23 4.58
CA LEU A 380 -4.11 -3.03 5.51
C LEU A 380 -2.92 -2.25 6.08
N ILE A 381 -2.17 -1.54 5.21
CA ILE A 381 -1.02 -0.74 5.65
C ILE A 381 -1.49 0.44 6.52
N ASN A 382 -2.62 1.08 6.22
CA ASN A 382 -3.18 2.16 7.05
C ASN A 382 -3.46 1.68 8.49
N GLU A 383 -4.09 0.52 8.67
CA GLU A 383 -4.34 -0.06 9.99
C GLU A 383 -3.04 -0.39 10.75
N SER A 384 -2.03 -0.89 10.03
CA SER A 384 -0.74 -1.24 10.64
C SER A 384 0.07 0.00 11.05
N LEU A 385 0.08 1.05 10.22
CA LEU A 385 0.76 2.32 10.52
C LEU A 385 0.05 3.06 11.65
N GLU A 386 -1.28 2.95 11.76
CA GLU A 386 -2.01 3.47 12.92
C GLU A 386 -1.57 2.81 14.23
N LYS A 387 -1.23 1.52 14.23
CA LYS A 387 -0.62 0.88 15.40
C LYS A 387 0.81 1.36 15.64
N ALA A 388 1.58 1.59 14.57
CA ALA A 388 2.94 2.13 14.66
C ALA A 388 2.97 3.50 15.35
N LEU A 389 2.05 4.39 14.94
CA LEU A 389 1.92 5.75 15.47
C LEU A 389 1.68 5.81 16.98
N LYS A 390 1.15 4.75 17.60
CA LYS A 390 0.91 4.69 19.06
C LYS A 390 2.19 4.70 19.89
N PHE A 391 3.31 4.22 19.33
CA PHE A 391 4.60 4.17 20.04
C PHE A 391 5.69 5.01 19.36
N SER A 392 5.53 5.39 18.10
CA SER A 392 6.46 6.28 17.39
C SER A 392 6.10 7.75 17.58
N PHE A 393 6.58 8.36 18.68
CA PHE A 393 6.35 9.77 18.97
C PHE A 393 7.28 10.68 18.14
N GLU A 394 6.71 11.66 17.42
CA GLU A 394 7.41 12.67 16.60
C GLU A 394 8.36 12.12 15.51
N GLU A 395 8.23 10.84 15.12
CA GLU A 395 9.05 10.23 14.08
C GLU A 395 8.54 10.61 12.68
N CYS A 396 9.20 11.56 12.02
CA CYS A 396 8.81 12.08 10.71
C CYS A 396 8.53 10.99 9.68
N HIS A 397 9.35 9.93 9.62
CA HIS A 397 9.24 8.87 8.61
C HIS A 397 7.91 8.12 8.67
N ILE A 398 7.48 7.71 9.88
CA ILE A 398 6.23 6.95 10.04
C ILE A 398 5.01 7.84 9.74
N TRP A 399 5.05 9.11 10.16
CA TRP A 399 4.03 10.09 9.80
C TRP A 399 3.93 10.30 8.29
N THR A 400 5.06 10.39 7.58
CA THR A 400 5.07 10.51 6.12
C THR A 400 4.51 9.27 5.43
N GLN A 401 4.89 8.07 5.86
CA GLN A 401 4.35 6.83 5.28
C GLN A 401 2.85 6.70 5.53
N SER A 402 2.38 7.10 6.71
CA SER A 402 0.95 7.09 7.04
C SER A 402 0.15 8.10 6.19
N GLY A 403 0.68 9.30 5.98
CA GLY A 403 0.02 10.29 5.11
C GLY A 403 -0.03 9.83 3.65
N LEU A 404 1.06 9.28 3.13
CA LEU A 404 1.13 8.79 1.75
C LEU A 404 0.22 7.58 1.49
N SER A 405 0.14 6.65 2.44
CA SER A 405 -0.75 5.47 2.34
C SER A 405 -2.22 5.85 2.44
N LEU A 406 -2.58 6.82 3.28
CA LEU A 406 -3.94 7.38 3.31
C LEU A 406 -4.27 8.10 2.00
N HIS A 407 -3.36 8.92 1.49
CA HIS A 407 -3.51 9.59 0.20
C HIS A 407 -3.75 8.59 -0.95
N ALA A 408 -2.90 7.56 -1.06
CA ALA A 408 -3.02 6.53 -2.08
C ALA A 408 -4.30 5.69 -1.95
N SER A 409 -4.83 5.52 -0.74
CA SER A 409 -6.08 4.78 -0.54
C SER A 409 -7.32 5.51 -1.06
N GLY A 410 -7.27 6.84 -1.20
CA GLY A 410 -8.44 7.67 -1.54
C GLY A 410 -9.56 7.66 -0.49
N VAL A 411 -9.34 7.01 0.66
CA VAL A 411 -10.32 6.87 1.75
C VAL A 411 -9.94 7.81 2.89
N ASN A 412 -10.91 8.58 3.40
CA ASN A 412 -10.73 9.50 4.54
C ASN A 412 -9.72 10.65 4.28
N ASN A 413 -9.88 11.38 3.17
CA ASN A 413 -9.02 12.50 2.76
C ASN A 413 -8.80 13.55 3.86
N ARG A 414 -9.76 13.77 4.77
CA ARG A 414 -9.55 14.69 5.91
C ARG A 414 -8.45 14.20 6.86
N ARG A 415 -8.44 12.90 7.15
CA ARG A 415 -7.41 12.27 8.00
C ARG A 415 -6.06 12.32 7.28
N SER A 416 -6.05 12.04 5.98
CA SER A 416 -4.87 12.15 5.12
C SER A 416 -4.25 13.56 5.17
N CYS A 417 -5.02 14.60 4.83
CA CYS A 417 -4.60 16.01 4.94
C CYS A 417 -3.96 16.32 6.30
N GLN A 418 -4.64 15.95 7.41
CA GLN A 418 -4.13 16.22 8.76
C GLN A 418 -2.80 15.51 9.02
N THR A 419 -2.70 14.23 8.67
CA THR A 419 -1.45 13.48 8.85
C THR A 419 -0.30 14.03 8.00
N LEU A 420 -0.58 14.47 6.76
CA LEU A 420 0.41 15.10 5.88
C LEU A 420 0.88 16.46 6.41
N VAL A 421 -0.02 17.26 6.97
CA VAL A 421 0.32 18.55 7.60
C VAL A 421 1.17 18.35 8.85
N GLU A 422 0.85 17.37 9.71
CA GLU A 422 1.70 17.04 10.86
C GLU A 422 3.07 16.49 10.41
N ALA A 423 3.10 15.63 9.40
CA ALA A 423 4.36 15.14 8.80
C ALA A 423 5.20 16.30 8.25
N ALA A 424 4.57 17.28 7.58
CA ALA A 424 5.24 18.47 7.07
C ALA A 424 5.88 19.31 8.19
N LYS A 425 5.24 19.43 9.37
CA LYS A 425 5.84 20.15 10.51
C LYS A 425 7.12 19.49 11.02
N LEU A 426 7.18 18.16 10.98
CA LEU A 426 8.34 17.38 11.43
C LEU A 426 9.45 17.28 10.36
N SER A 427 9.09 17.43 9.09
CA SER A 427 10.00 17.24 7.97
C SER A 427 10.94 18.43 7.73
N LYS A 428 12.16 18.13 7.24
CA LYS A 428 13.11 19.16 6.78
C LYS A 428 12.75 19.75 5.40
N ARG A 429 11.93 19.04 4.61
CA ARG A 429 11.50 19.41 3.25
C ARG A 429 9.98 19.22 3.11
N PRO A 430 9.18 20.15 3.63
CA PRO A 430 7.72 19.98 3.72
C PRO A 430 6.97 20.24 2.42
N THR A 431 7.59 20.89 1.44
CA THR A 431 6.94 21.43 0.24
C THR A 431 6.11 20.37 -0.49
N SER A 432 6.67 19.19 -0.75
CA SER A 432 5.96 18.09 -1.41
C SER A 432 4.74 17.58 -0.62
N LEU A 433 4.88 17.42 0.70
CA LEU A 433 3.80 16.95 1.58
C LEU A 433 2.66 17.99 1.68
N LEU A 434 3.01 19.28 1.71
CA LEU A 434 2.03 20.36 1.71
C LEU A 434 1.27 20.45 0.38
N LEU A 435 1.93 20.23 -0.75
CA LEU A 435 1.27 20.19 -2.06
C LEU A 435 0.30 19.01 -2.19
N LEU A 436 0.67 17.81 -1.70
CA LEU A 436 -0.23 16.66 -1.64
C LEU A 436 -1.46 16.94 -0.75
N ALA A 437 -1.26 17.62 0.39
CA ALA A 437 -2.37 18.02 1.24
C ALA A 437 -3.28 19.09 0.58
N ALA A 438 -2.69 20.01 -0.21
CA ALA A 438 -3.44 20.99 -0.97
C ALA A 438 -4.27 20.33 -2.09
N GLN A 439 -3.70 19.35 -2.80
CA GLN A 439 -4.38 18.53 -3.81
C GLN A 439 -5.65 17.88 -3.25
N GLU A 440 -5.55 17.24 -2.09
CA GLU A 440 -6.70 16.60 -1.43
C GLU A 440 -7.79 17.60 -1.05
N ASN A 441 -7.41 18.80 -0.60
CA ASN A 441 -8.37 19.85 -0.31
C ASN A 441 -9.06 20.35 -1.58
N TYR A 442 -8.34 20.56 -2.68
CA TYR A 442 -8.92 20.97 -3.97
C TYR A 442 -9.86 19.91 -4.55
N SER A 443 -9.52 18.61 -4.45
CA SER A 443 -10.40 17.52 -4.90
C SER A 443 -11.77 17.50 -4.21
N ARG A 444 -11.88 18.10 -3.02
CA ARG A 444 -13.12 18.20 -2.22
C ARG A 444 -13.69 19.61 -2.18
N LEU A 445 -13.23 20.51 -3.08
CA LEU A 445 -13.66 21.90 -3.16
C LEU A 445 -13.43 22.70 -1.85
N ARG A 446 -12.43 22.32 -1.04
CA ARG A 446 -11.99 23.10 0.13
C ARG A 446 -10.87 24.06 -0.26
N ILE A 447 -11.24 25.05 -1.07
CA ILE A 447 -10.28 25.87 -1.84
C ILE A 447 -9.44 26.77 -0.92
N LYS A 448 -10.07 27.38 0.11
CA LYS A 448 -9.38 28.29 1.05
C LYS A 448 -8.29 27.57 1.84
N GLU A 449 -8.61 26.43 2.46
CA GLU A 449 -7.64 25.60 3.19
C GLU A 449 -6.50 25.13 2.29
N GLY A 450 -6.78 24.85 1.01
CA GLY A 450 -5.76 24.51 0.02
C GLY A 450 -4.81 25.67 -0.27
N LEU A 451 -5.35 26.88 -0.51
CA LEU A 451 -4.55 28.08 -0.76
C LEU A 451 -3.66 28.44 0.43
N ASP A 452 -4.17 28.38 1.67
CA ASP A 452 -3.37 28.63 2.88
C ASP A 452 -2.15 27.69 2.98
N LEU A 453 -2.32 26.42 2.59
CA LEU A 453 -1.24 25.44 2.57
C LEU A 453 -0.21 25.71 1.45
N VAL A 454 -0.67 26.17 0.28
CA VAL A 454 0.20 26.55 -0.83
C VAL A 454 1.01 27.80 -0.50
N GLU A 455 0.42 28.79 0.17
CA GLU A 455 1.14 29.97 0.67
C GLU A 455 2.23 29.56 1.69
N LEU A 456 1.90 28.63 2.60
CA LEU A 456 2.88 28.06 3.52
C LEU A 456 4.00 27.30 2.79
N ALA A 457 3.69 26.59 1.71
CA ALA A 457 4.70 25.93 0.87
C ALA A 457 5.59 26.96 0.15
N LYS A 458 5.00 28.02 -0.40
CA LYS A 458 5.68 29.12 -1.10
C LYS A 458 6.67 29.83 -0.20
N THR A 459 6.29 30.16 1.04
CA THR A 459 7.19 30.80 2.02
C THR A 459 8.38 29.90 2.38
N LYS A 460 8.18 28.59 2.45
CA LYS A 460 9.25 27.62 2.78
C LYS A 460 10.19 27.32 1.61
N GLU A 461 9.75 27.48 0.36
CA GLU A 461 10.51 27.16 -0.85
C GLU A 461 11.27 28.35 -1.45
N GLN A 462 11.27 29.55 -0.82
CA GLN A 462 11.92 30.77 -1.36
C GLN A 462 13.44 30.65 -1.61
N GLY A 463 14.10 29.59 -1.12
CA GLY A 463 15.50 29.25 -1.41
C GLY A 463 15.70 27.86 -2.03
N GLY A 464 14.63 27.25 -2.55
CA GLY A 464 14.57 25.85 -2.96
C GLY A 464 14.75 25.59 -4.46
N SER A 465 14.29 24.43 -4.93
CA SER A 465 14.45 23.99 -6.33
C SER A 465 13.48 24.74 -7.24
N GLN A 466 13.95 25.29 -8.36
CA GLN A 466 13.11 25.99 -9.36
C GLN A 466 11.90 25.13 -9.81
N ARG A 467 12.08 23.81 -9.92
CA ARG A 467 11.00 22.88 -10.29
C ARG A 467 9.90 22.78 -9.22
N LEU A 468 10.28 22.74 -7.95
CA LEU A 468 9.30 22.70 -6.86
C LEU A 468 8.58 24.02 -6.74
N LEU A 469 9.27 25.15 -6.95
CA LEU A 469 8.65 26.46 -6.99
C LEU A 469 7.65 26.58 -8.14
N SER A 470 7.97 26.09 -9.34
CA SER A 470 7.02 26.01 -10.47
C SER A 470 5.77 25.21 -10.10
N LYS A 471 5.92 24.06 -9.44
CA LYS A 471 4.77 23.28 -8.92
C LYS A 471 3.98 24.04 -7.84
N VAL A 472 4.62 24.77 -6.94
CA VAL A 472 3.89 25.60 -5.95
C VAL A 472 3.02 26.65 -6.66
N LEU A 473 3.57 27.35 -7.65
CA LEU A 473 2.85 28.34 -8.44
C LEU A 473 1.73 27.71 -9.28
N LEU A 474 1.93 26.48 -9.77
CA LEU A 474 0.88 25.71 -10.43
C LEU A 474 -0.32 25.49 -9.49
N TYR A 475 -0.07 24.98 -8.28
CA TYR A 475 -1.13 24.73 -7.30
C TYR A 475 -1.81 26.04 -6.84
N GLU A 476 -1.07 27.15 -6.74
CA GLU A 476 -1.62 28.49 -6.49
C GLU A 476 -2.59 28.90 -7.62
N GLY A 477 -2.16 28.74 -8.88
CA GLY A 477 -3.00 29.00 -10.05
C GLY A 477 -4.25 28.14 -10.12
N ILE A 478 -4.14 26.84 -9.81
CA ILE A 478 -5.30 25.93 -9.72
C ILE A 478 -6.26 26.38 -8.62
N GLY A 479 -5.74 26.75 -7.45
CA GLY A 479 -6.56 27.24 -6.34
C GLY A 479 -7.37 28.49 -6.70
N HIS A 480 -6.74 29.49 -7.31
CA HIS A 480 -7.43 30.69 -7.79
C HIS A 480 -8.43 30.40 -8.92
N PHE A 481 -8.09 29.51 -9.85
CA PHE A 481 -9.03 29.06 -10.88
C PHE A 481 -10.26 28.39 -10.28
N LEU A 482 -10.10 27.45 -9.34
CA LEU A 482 -11.24 26.82 -8.66
C LEU A 482 -12.06 27.85 -7.88
N LYS A 483 -11.40 28.81 -7.23
CA LYS A 483 -12.06 29.87 -6.47
C LYS A 483 -12.94 30.75 -7.38
N SER A 484 -12.59 30.87 -8.66
CA SER A 484 -13.40 31.58 -9.65
C SER A 484 -14.77 30.93 -9.91
N TYR A 485 -14.91 29.61 -9.71
CA TYR A 485 -16.21 28.90 -9.81
C TYR A 485 -17.15 29.22 -8.64
N GLU A 486 -16.60 29.45 -7.44
CA GLU A 486 -17.41 29.78 -6.25
C GLU A 486 -17.93 31.23 -6.26
N GLN A 487 -17.30 32.13 -7.02
CA GLN A 487 -17.66 33.55 -6.97
C GLN A 487 -18.98 33.83 -7.70
N SER A 488 -19.88 34.50 -6.99
CA SER A 488 -21.19 34.93 -7.51
C SER A 488 -21.13 36.23 -8.31
N THR A 489 -20.08 37.04 -8.15
CA THR A 489 -19.95 38.32 -8.87
C THR A 489 -18.91 38.24 -9.99
N THR A 490 -19.24 38.84 -11.14
CA THR A 490 -18.38 38.86 -12.33
C THR A 490 -17.04 39.54 -12.09
N GLN A 491 -17.02 40.62 -11.30
CA GLN A 491 -15.79 41.36 -10.95
C GLN A 491 -14.83 40.54 -10.07
N GLN A 492 -15.36 39.78 -9.11
CA GLN A 492 -14.51 38.91 -8.28
C GLN A 492 -14.00 37.72 -9.09
N ARG A 493 -14.85 37.17 -9.98
CA ARG A 493 -14.45 36.11 -10.89
C ARG A 493 -13.31 36.54 -11.82
N SER A 494 -13.39 37.72 -12.43
CA SER A 494 -12.32 38.22 -13.31
C SER A 494 -11.01 38.44 -12.56
N LYS A 495 -11.07 38.99 -11.34
CA LYS A 495 -9.88 39.19 -10.50
C LYS A 495 -9.19 37.87 -10.16
N GLU A 496 -9.94 36.87 -9.69
CA GLU A 496 -9.35 35.56 -9.35
C GLU A 496 -8.76 34.86 -10.60
N LEU A 497 -9.33 35.10 -11.80
CA LEU A 497 -8.76 34.59 -13.05
C LEU A 497 -7.47 35.31 -13.44
N GLU A 498 -7.38 36.62 -13.25
CA GLU A 498 -6.13 37.38 -13.46
C GLU A 498 -5.03 36.89 -12.52
N ASP A 499 -5.34 36.68 -11.24
CA ASP A 499 -4.41 36.13 -10.25
C ASP A 499 -3.97 34.70 -10.63
N ALA A 500 -4.89 33.85 -11.09
CA ALA A 500 -4.59 32.50 -11.58
C ALA A 500 -3.66 32.52 -12.82
N LEU A 501 -3.94 33.40 -13.79
CA LEU A 501 -3.13 33.54 -15.00
C LEU A 501 -1.72 34.03 -14.67
N ALA A 502 -1.57 35.02 -13.79
CA ALA A 502 -0.28 35.52 -13.36
C ALA A 502 0.58 34.43 -12.70
N ALA A 503 -0.02 33.62 -11.82
CA ALA A 503 0.68 32.50 -11.18
C ALA A 503 1.11 31.42 -12.20
N LEU A 504 0.24 31.05 -13.14
CA LEU A 504 0.52 30.02 -14.15
C LEU A 504 1.51 30.47 -15.22
N GLN A 505 1.48 31.73 -15.63
CA GLN A 505 2.49 32.31 -16.51
C GLN A 505 3.86 32.29 -15.84
N SER A 506 3.94 32.70 -14.57
CA SER A 506 5.18 32.62 -13.78
C SER A 506 5.68 31.17 -13.66
N ALA A 507 4.77 30.20 -13.48
CA ALA A 507 5.13 28.79 -13.45
C ALA A 507 5.67 28.29 -14.80
N ALA A 508 5.07 28.73 -15.92
CA ALA A 508 5.49 28.38 -17.27
C ALA A 508 6.83 29.00 -17.66
N GLU A 509 7.17 30.17 -17.13
CA GLU A 509 8.51 30.77 -17.29
C GLU A 509 9.60 29.97 -16.57
N LEU A 510 9.28 29.42 -15.39
CA LEU A 510 10.20 28.60 -14.61
C LEU A 510 10.40 27.20 -15.20
N ASP A 511 9.34 26.57 -15.71
CA ASP A 511 9.40 25.27 -16.39
C ASP A 511 8.56 25.27 -17.69
N PRO A 512 9.15 25.68 -18.83
CA PRO A 512 8.43 25.79 -20.09
C PRO A 512 7.97 24.47 -20.71
N MET A 513 8.49 23.33 -20.24
CA MET A 513 8.19 22.01 -20.79
C MET A 513 7.22 21.20 -19.90
N ASP A 514 6.76 21.77 -18.78
CA ASP A 514 5.79 21.12 -17.90
C ASP A 514 4.39 21.14 -18.54
N TYR A 515 3.96 19.99 -19.07
CA TYR A 515 2.68 19.84 -19.75
C TYR A 515 1.49 20.20 -18.83
N LEU A 516 1.61 19.97 -17.51
CA LEU A 516 0.53 20.20 -16.57
C LEU A 516 0.32 21.70 -16.35
N VAL A 517 1.42 22.47 -16.26
CA VAL A 517 1.36 23.94 -16.20
C VAL A 517 0.74 24.50 -17.48
N LEU A 518 1.17 24.02 -18.64
CA LEU A 518 0.64 24.46 -19.93
C LEU A 518 -0.85 24.07 -20.09
N HIS A 519 -1.26 22.89 -19.64
CA HIS A 519 -2.66 22.46 -19.64
C HIS A 519 -3.52 23.41 -18.82
N TRP A 520 -3.13 23.67 -17.56
CA TRP A 520 -3.87 24.55 -16.67
C TRP A 520 -3.88 25.99 -17.18
N LEU A 521 -2.78 26.47 -17.76
CA LEU A 521 -2.71 27.78 -18.41
C LEU A 521 -3.66 27.87 -19.62
N ALA A 522 -3.69 26.85 -20.48
CA ALA A 522 -4.63 26.81 -21.60
C ALA A 522 -6.09 26.77 -21.12
N ARG A 523 -6.36 26.01 -20.05
CA ARG A 523 -7.70 25.89 -19.46
C ARG A 523 -8.17 27.20 -18.82
N THR A 524 -7.30 27.93 -18.12
CA THR A 524 -7.64 29.25 -17.58
C THR A 524 -7.86 30.27 -18.68
N TYR A 525 -7.07 30.27 -19.75
CA TYR A 525 -7.34 31.09 -20.94
C TYR A 525 -8.67 30.76 -21.61
N ALA A 526 -9.00 29.47 -21.74
CA ALA A 526 -10.28 29.04 -22.31
C ALA A 526 -11.47 29.55 -21.47
N TRP A 527 -11.34 29.48 -20.15
CA TRP A 527 -12.34 30.00 -19.21
C TRP A 527 -12.43 31.53 -19.20
N ALA A 528 -11.32 32.23 -19.46
CA ALA A 528 -11.27 33.67 -19.65
C ALA A 528 -11.75 34.12 -21.05
N HIS A 529 -12.23 33.20 -21.89
CA HIS A 529 -12.69 33.43 -23.27
C HIS A 529 -11.61 33.85 -24.28
N ASN A 530 -10.33 33.63 -23.97
CA ASN A 530 -9.20 33.83 -24.90
C ASN A 530 -8.93 32.56 -25.72
N SER A 531 -9.86 32.18 -26.60
CA SER A 531 -9.81 30.90 -27.34
C SER A 531 -8.55 30.70 -28.20
N ASN A 532 -8.05 31.77 -28.84
CA ASN A 532 -6.86 31.70 -29.70
C ASN A 532 -5.57 31.42 -28.91
N GLU A 533 -5.39 32.11 -27.78
CA GLU A 533 -4.24 31.91 -26.89
C GLU A 533 -4.32 30.55 -26.22
N ALA A 534 -5.52 30.17 -25.73
CA ALA A 534 -5.78 28.86 -25.15
C ALA A 534 -5.41 27.73 -26.12
N PHE A 535 -5.81 27.83 -27.39
CA PHE A 535 -5.49 26.83 -28.41
C PHE A 535 -3.98 26.73 -28.66
N ALA A 536 -3.29 27.87 -28.80
CA ALA A 536 -1.84 27.89 -29.01
C ALA A 536 -1.07 27.26 -27.84
N VAL A 537 -1.49 27.51 -26.59
CA VAL A 537 -0.87 26.92 -25.39
C VAL A 537 -1.23 25.44 -25.25
N ALA A 538 -2.47 25.04 -25.55
CA ALA A 538 -2.90 23.64 -25.49
C ALA A 538 -2.11 22.77 -26.48
N VAL A 539 -1.86 23.27 -27.70
CA VAL A 539 -1.01 22.57 -28.68
C VAL A 539 0.42 22.44 -28.19
N LYS A 540 0.97 23.45 -27.50
CA LYS A 540 2.29 23.34 -26.84
C LYS A 540 2.28 22.27 -25.76
N ALA A 541 1.21 22.17 -24.96
CA ALA A 541 1.08 21.14 -23.93
C ALA A 541 1.07 19.72 -24.53
N LEU A 542 0.31 19.49 -25.62
CA LEU A 542 0.33 18.19 -26.31
C LEU A 542 1.69 17.86 -26.94
N ARG A 543 2.43 18.84 -27.44
CA ARG A 543 3.80 18.61 -27.93
C ARG A 543 4.75 18.16 -26.82
N ALA A 544 4.53 18.63 -25.59
CA ALA A 544 5.29 18.20 -24.43
C ALA A 544 4.87 16.79 -23.96
N PHE A 545 3.56 16.53 -23.88
CA PHE A 545 3.02 15.21 -23.53
C PHE A 545 1.81 14.85 -24.41
N PRO A 546 2.00 14.02 -25.46
CA PRO A 546 0.95 13.71 -26.43
C PRO A 546 -0.23 12.90 -25.87
N PHE A 547 0.00 12.14 -24.80
CA PHE A 547 -1.00 11.22 -24.23
C PHE A 547 -1.88 11.86 -23.15
N HIS A 548 -1.85 13.19 -22.98
CA HIS A 548 -2.68 13.86 -21.99
C HIS A 548 -4.13 13.98 -22.47
N LEU A 549 -4.98 13.03 -22.10
CA LEU A 549 -6.40 12.99 -22.49
C LEU A 549 -7.16 14.29 -22.15
N PRO A 550 -7.01 14.91 -20.96
CA PRO A 550 -7.68 16.18 -20.63
C PRO A 550 -7.29 17.34 -21.55
N THR A 551 -6.04 17.42 -22.01
CA THR A 551 -5.64 18.45 -23.00
C THR A 551 -6.24 18.17 -24.36
N LEU A 552 -6.33 16.90 -24.78
CA LEU A 552 -6.98 16.54 -26.03
C LEU A 552 -8.47 16.92 -25.99
N GLN A 553 -9.16 16.62 -24.88
CA GLN A 553 -10.54 17.08 -24.64
C GLN A 553 -10.65 18.62 -24.71
N LEU A 554 -9.71 19.35 -24.10
CA LEU A 554 -9.69 20.82 -24.14
C LEU A 554 -9.57 21.34 -25.58
N ILE A 555 -8.71 20.72 -26.41
CA ILE A 555 -8.53 21.12 -27.81
C ILE A 555 -9.80 20.89 -28.62
N VAL A 556 -10.47 19.76 -28.42
CA VAL A 556 -11.76 19.47 -29.05
C VAL A 556 -12.79 20.53 -28.68
N LEU A 557 -12.86 20.91 -27.40
CA LEU A 557 -13.77 21.97 -26.94
C LEU A 557 -13.41 23.34 -27.55
N LEU A 558 -12.12 23.68 -27.62
CA LEU A 558 -11.66 24.93 -28.24
C LEU A 558 -11.96 24.99 -29.74
N LEU A 559 -11.78 23.88 -30.48
CA LEU A 559 -12.16 23.78 -31.89
C LEU A 559 -13.69 23.93 -32.06
N SER A 560 -14.47 23.34 -31.16
CA SER A 560 -15.93 23.49 -31.16
C SER A 560 -16.37 24.93 -30.89
N ALA A 561 -15.68 25.64 -29.98
CA ALA A 561 -15.92 27.06 -29.70
C ALA A 561 -15.59 27.94 -30.92
N GLN A 562 -14.59 27.54 -31.73
CA GLN A 562 -14.29 28.17 -33.02
C GLN A 562 -15.25 27.78 -34.15
N LYS A 563 -16.28 26.98 -33.86
CA LYS A 563 -17.26 26.42 -34.82
C LYS A 563 -16.67 25.44 -35.86
N ASN A 564 -15.45 24.95 -35.62
CA ASN A 564 -14.81 23.94 -36.45
C ASN A 564 -15.20 22.52 -36.00
N ASN A 565 -16.50 22.20 -36.07
CA ASN A 565 -17.05 20.95 -35.53
C ASN A 565 -16.55 19.69 -36.26
N TYR A 566 -16.24 19.78 -37.56
CA TYR A 566 -15.73 18.66 -38.34
C TYR A 566 -14.30 18.29 -37.94
N ASP A 567 -13.43 19.29 -37.77
CA ASP A 567 -12.06 19.08 -37.29
C ASP A 567 -12.07 18.55 -35.85
N ALA A 568 -12.97 19.09 -35.00
CA ALA A 568 -13.15 18.60 -33.64
C ALA A 568 -13.62 17.12 -33.62
N LEU A 569 -14.55 16.74 -34.50
CA LEU A 569 -15.03 15.37 -34.61
C LEU A 569 -13.92 14.42 -35.08
N ALA A 570 -13.13 14.81 -36.08
CA ALA A 570 -12.01 14.01 -36.56
C ALA A 570 -10.98 13.73 -35.45
N VAL A 571 -10.64 14.74 -34.64
CA VAL A 571 -9.73 14.56 -33.49
C VAL A 571 -10.30 13.61 -32.44
N VAL A 572 -11.62 13.65 -32.19
CA VAL A 572 -12.27 12.71 -31.25
C VAL A 572 -12.30 11.29 -31.80
N GLU A 573 -12.54 11.11 -33.10
CA GLU A 573 -12.51 9.80 -33.74
C GLU A 573 -11.10 9.18 -33.69
N GLU A 574 -10.06 9.96 -34.00
CA GLU A 574 -8.66 9.53 -33.85
C GLU A 574 -8.34 9.14 -32.39
N ALA A 575 -8.81 9.91 -31.41
CA ALA A 575 -8.61 9.60 -30.00
C ALA A 575 -9.36 8.34 -29.56
N LEU A 576 -10.55 8.07 -30.11
CA LEU A 576 -11.34 6.87 -29.80
C LEU A 576 -10.78 5.60 -30.47
N ASP A 577 -10.05 5.73 -31.58
CA ASP A 577 -9.30 4.61 -32.17
C ASP A 577 -8.21 4.11 -31.21
N GLU A 578 -7.57 5.02 -30.44
CA GLU A 578 -6.59 4.68 -29.41
C GLU A 578 -7.24 4.32 -28.05
N TYR A 579 -8.33 5.00 -27.68
CA TYR A 579 -8.99 4.89 -26.38
C TYR A 579 -10.51 4.61 -26.50
N PRO A 580 -10.92 3.39 -26.92
CA PRO A 580 -12.31 3.08 -27.25
C PRO A 580 -13.26 3.11 -26.04
N GLU A 581 -12.75 2.86 -24.84
CA GLU A 581 -13.55 2.77 -23.61
C GLU A 581 -13.75 4.13 -22.90
N HIS A 582 -13.15 5.21 -23.41
CA HIS A 582 -13.15 6.49 -22.71
C HIS A 582 -14.50 7.23 -22.84
N LEU A 583 -15.33 7.13 -21.81
CA LEU A 583 -16.68 7.72 -21.74
C LEU A 583 -16.71 9.23 -22.02
N GLY A 584 -15.68 9.99 -21.63
CA GLY A 584 -15.62 11.43 -21.88
C GLY A 584 -15.46 11.79 -23.36
N PHE A 585 -14.77 10.97 -24.15
CA PHE A 585 -14.64 11.19 -25.60
C PHE A 585 -15.90 10.76 -26.34
N LEU A 586 -16.55 9.68 -25.90
CA LEU A 586 -17.86 9.28 -26.43
C LEU A 586 -18.94 10.34 -26.19
N GLN A 587 -18.92 10.99 -25.02
CA GLN A 587 -19.82 12.12 -24.74
C GLN A 587 -19.57 13.31 -25.66
N LEU A 588 -18.30 13.65 -25.92
CA LEU A 588 -17.92 14.71 -26.86
C LEU A 588 -18.32 14.34 -28.30
N LYS A 589 -18.08 13.09 -28.71
CA LYS A 589 -18.49 12.56 -30.01
C LYS A 589 -20.00 12.69 -30.21
N ALA A 590 -20.79 12.20 -29.25
CA ALA A 590 -22.25 12.29 -29.31
C ALA A 590 -22.74 13.74 -29.42
N ALA A 591 -22.11 14.68 -28.70
CA ALA A 591 -22.44 16.09 -28.80
C ALA A 591 -22.08 16.70 -30.18
N LEU A 592 -20.92 16.35 -30.73
CA LEU A 592 -20.47 16.82 -32.05
C LEU A 592 -21.28 16.22 -33.21
N GLU A 593 -21.62 14.93 -33.12
CA GLU A 593 -22.48 14.23 -34.07
C GLU A 593 -23.87 14.85 -34.13
N GLU A 594 -24.43 15.25 -32.98
CA GLU A 594 -25.72 15.95 -32.90
C GLU A 594 -25.72 17.21 -33.79
N LYS A 595 -24.64 17.98 -33.77
CA LYS A 595 -24.52 19.25 -34.54
C LYS A 595 -24.14 19.06 -36.01
N THR A 596 -23.41 18.00 -36.34
CA THR A 596 -22.84 17.79 -37.69
C THR A 596 -23.67 16.84 -38.54
N SER A 597 -24.07 15.71 -37.96
CA SER A 597 -24.68 14.56 -38.65
C SER A 597 -26.14 14.29 -38.26
N GLY A 598 -26.61 14.85 -37.13
CA GLY A 598 -27.98 14.78 -36.66
C GLY A 598 -28.17 13.90 -35.41
N PRO A 599 -29.41 13.81 -34.88
CA PRO A 599 -29.69 13.11 -33.63
C PRO A 599 -29.61 11.57 -33.72
N GLU A 600 -29.77 10.98 -34.92
CA GLU A 600 -29.77 9.51 -35.08
C GLU A 600 -28.40 8.88 -34.87
N THR A 601 -27.33 9.50 -35.40
CA THR A 601 -25.94 9.06 -35.22
C THR A 601 -25.49 9.22 -33.78
N SER A 602 -25.78 10.38 -33.17
CA SER A 602 -25.53 10.67 -31.75
C SER A 602 -26.16 9.62 -30.83
N LEU A 603 -27.39 9.21 -31.13
CA LEU A 603 -28.09 8.16 -30.40
C LEU A 603 -27.41 6.80 -30.53
N GLY A 604 -26.84 6.48 -31.70
CA GLY A 604 -25.99 5.31 -31.90
C GLY A 604 -24.78 5.31 -30.96
N THR A 605 -24.06 6.43 -30.89
CA THR A 605 -22.90 6.61 -30.00
C THR A 605 -23.29 6.54 -28.52
N LEU A 606 -24.42 7.13 -28.11
CA LEU A 606 -24.91 7.03 -26.72
C LEU A 606 -25.30 5.60 -26.33
N LYS A 607 -25.87 4.82 -27.25
CA LYS A 607 -26.14 3.39 -27.01
C LYS A 607 -24.84 2.60 -26.86
N GLN A 608 -23.82 2.88 -27.67
CA GLN A 608 -22.49 2.29 -27.52
C GLN A 608 -21.87 2.66 -26.17
N MET A 609 -21.98 3.92 -25.76
CA MET A 609 -21.51 4.41 -24.46
C MET A 609 -22.17 3.66 -23.29
N LEU A 610 -23.46 3.35 -23.37
CA LEU A 610 -24.16 2.52 -22.36
C LEU A 610 -23.64 1.08 -22.32
N ILE A 611 -23.33 0.48 -23.48
CA ILE A 611 -22.76 -0.87 -23.56
C ILE A 611 -21.37 -0.91 -22.91
N ILE A 612 -20.52 0.07 -23.23
CA ILE A 612 -19.19 0.20 -22.64
C ILE A 612 -19.29 0.42 -21.14
N TRP A 613 -20.20 1.28 -20.69
CA TRP A 613 -20.47 1.47 -19.27
C TRP A 613 -20.84 0.15 -18.59
N LYS A 614 -21.73 -0.65 -19.18
CA LYS A 614 -22.07 -1.99 -18.65
C LYS A 614 -20.86 -2.91 -18.60
N GLN A 615 -20.02 -2.94 -19.62
CA GLN A 615 -18.80 -3.77 -19.62
C GLN A 615 -17.82 -3.35 -18.51
N LEU A 616 -17.64 -2.05 -18.30
CA LEU A 616 -16.73 -1.52 -17.29
C LEU A 616 -17.22 -1.77 -15.86
N PHE A 617 -18.53 -1.82 -15.63
CA PHE A 617 -19.11 -1.82 -14.28
C PHE A 617 -19.93 -3.09 -13.92
N ASP A 618 -20.45 -3.88 -14.87
CA ASP A 618 -21.24 -5.11 -14.61
C ASP A 618 -20.39 -6.40 -14.50
N ASP A 619 -19.20 -6.47 -15.12
CA ASP A 619 -18.35 -7.69 -15.08
C ASP A 619 -17.73 -7.95 -13.69
N GLY A 620 -17.92 -7.04 -12.74
CA GLY A 620 -17.53 -7.18 -11.34
C GLY A 620 -18.73 -7.31 -10.42
N ASN A 621 -18.77 -8.39 -9.66
CA ASN A 621 -19.52 -8.57 -8.41
C ASN A 621 -19.07 -7.55 -7.31
N LEU A 622 -18.94 -6.26 -7.66
CA LEU A 622 -18.47 -5.15 -6.83
C LEU A 622 -19.63 -4.43 -6.11
N PHE A 623 -20.87 -4.74 -6.46
CA PHE A 623 -22.06 -4.18 -5.84
C PHE A 623 -22.62 -5.09 -4.75
N MET A 624 -21.93 -5.15 -3.60
CA MET A 624 -22.62 -5.51 -2.36
C MET A 624 -23.66 -4.43 -2.08
N ARG A 625 -24.91 -4.76 -2.39
CA ARG A 625 -26.11 -4.08 -1.89
C ARG A 625 -25.93 -3.89 -0.39
N SER A 626 -25.90 -2.64 0.07
CA SER A 626 -25.79 -2.30 1.48
C SER A 626 -26.90 -3.01 2.27
N GLU A 627 -26.56 -4.09 2.98
CA GLU A 627 -27.43 -4.64 4.01
C GLU A 627 -27.44 -3.65 5.19
N SER A 628 -28.53 -2.89 5.30
CA SER A 628 -28.91 -2.26 6.55
C SER A 628 -29.12 -3.35 7.62
N PRO A 629 -28.68 -3.14 8.87
CA PRO A 629 -28.69 -4.18 9.89
C PRO A 629 -30.06 -4.23 10.57
N GLU A 630 -30.88 -5.27 10.34
CA GLU A 630 -31.86 -5.69 11.35
C GLU A 630 -32.45 -7.09 11.13
N SER A 631 -32.51 -7.83 12.24
CA SER A 631 -33.24 -9.08 12.52
C SER A 631 -32.68 -10.42 12.00
N ARG A 632 -31.85 -11.02 12.85
CA ARG A 632 -31.73 -12.48 12.98
C ARG A 632 -33.08 -13.07 13.42
N HIS A 633 -33.55 -14.12 12.75
CA HIS A 633 -33.98 -15.35 13.43
C HIS A 633 -33.89 -16.57 12.50
N PRO A 634 -33.59 -17.78 13.03
CA PRO A 634 -33.36 -18.98 12.26
C PRO A 634 -34.63 -19.84 12.14
N GLY A 635 -34.84 -20.49 11.00
CA GLY A 635 -35.67 -21.69 10.91
C GLY A 635 -36.42 -21.89 9.59
N GLY A 636 -36.30 -23.10 9.04
CA GLY A 636 -37.33 -23.72 8.21
C GLY A 636 -37.07 -23.72 6.70
N GLY A 637 -36.77 -24.90 6.15
CA GLY A 637 -36.70 -25.13 4.71
C GLY A 637 -38.06 -25.23 4.02
N GLY A 638 -38.03 -25.24 2.68
CA GLY A 638 -39.19 -25.51 1.82
C GLY A 638 -39.07 -24.77 0.49
N GLY A 639 -39.08 -25.52 -0.61
CA GLY A 639 -38.87 -24.99 -1.97
C GLY A 639 -40.03 -24.15 -2.53
N GLY A 640 -39.76 -23.52 -3.67
CA GLY A 640 -40.75 -22.82 -4.48
C GLY A 640 -40.08 -21.83 -5.43
N GLY A 641 -40.15 -22.10 -6.74
CA GLY A 641 -39.61 -21.24 -7.79
C GLY A 641 -40.35 -19.90 -7.93
N GLY A 642 -39.67 -18.92 -8.53
CA GLY A 642 -40.25 -17.64 -8.90
C GLY A 642 -39.26 -16.75 -9.65
N ASN A 643 -39.39 -16.73 -10.98
CA ASN A 643 -38.97 -15.72 -11.98
C ASN A 643 -37.92 -14.67 -11.59
N THR A 644 -36.71 -14.84 -12.14
CA THR A 644 -35.84 -13.71 -12.50
C THR A 644 -36.17 -13.29 -13.94
N GLY A 645 -36.79 -12.11 -14.08
CA GLY A 645 -37.09 -11.49 -15.37
C GLY A 645 -35.79 -11.13 -16.10
N THR A 646 -35.42 -11.97 -17.06
CA THR A 646 -34.40 -11.68 -18.08
C THR A 646 -35.08 -10.90 -19.21
N LEU A 647 -34.72 -9.64 -19.40
CA LEU A 647 -35.15 -8.86 -20.55
C LEU A 647 -34.23 -9.15 -21.73
N GLN A 648 -34.72 -9.99 -22.64
CA GLN A 648 -34.24 -10.09 -24.03
C GLN A 648 -34.59 -8.80 -24.76
N LEU A 649 -33.58 -8.18 -25.41
CA LEU A 649 -33.81 -7.17 -26.43
C LEU A 649 -34.32 -7.86 -27.71
N PRO A 650 -35.27 -7.27 -28.46
CA PRO A 650 -35.76 -7.84 -29.69
C PRO A 650 -34.72 -7.68 -30.81
N SER A 651 -34.34 -8.79 -31.43
CA SER A 651 -33.55 -8.84 -32.66
C SER A 651 -34.36 -8.33 -33.86
N PRO A 652 -33.80 -7.52 -34.78
CA PRO A 652 -34.40 -7.34 -36.09
C PRO A 652 -34.09 -8.57 -36.95
N THR A 653 -35.15 -9.30 -37.31
CA THR A 653 -35.15 -10.27 -38.40
C THR A 653 -35.46 -9.51 -39.69
N ASP A 654 -34.49 -9.37 -40.58
CA ASP A 654 -34.43 -10.12 -41.84
C ASP A 654 -33.37 -9.52 -42.80
N LYS A 655 -32.40 -10.39 -43.11
CA LYS A 655 -31.78 -10.59 -44.43
C LYS A 655 -31.31 -9.36 -45.21
N GLU A 656 -30.02 -9.09 -45.12
CA GLU A 656 -29.15 -9.12 -46.30
C GLU A 656 -27.73 -9.54 -45.90
N SER A 657 -27.28 -10.62 -46.53
CA SER A 657 -25.99 -11.26 -46.34
C SER A 657 -24.93 -10.56 -47.17
N VAL A 658 -23.90 -9.98 -46.55
CA VAL A 658 -22.59 -9.81 -47.21
C VAL A 658 -21.46 -10.09 -46.22
N SER A 659 -20.54 -10.91 -46.71
CA SER A 659 -19.43 -11.57 -46.06
C SER A 659 -18.37 -10.65 -45.46
N MET A 660 -17.88 -11.05 -44.28
CA MET A 660 -16.50 -10.84 -43.85
C MET A 660 -15.52 -11.36 -44.92
N ALA A 661 -14.79 -10.44 -45.57
CA ALA A 661 -13.61 -10.77 -46.34
C ALA A 661 -12.54 -9.69 -46.12
N SER A 662 -11.37 -10.17 -45.69
CA SER A 662 -10.09 -9.48 -45.69
C SER A 662 -9.81 -8.66 -46.94
N PHE A 663 -9.36 -7.41 -46.79
CA PHE A 663 -8.55 -6.77 -47.83
C PHE A 663 -7.55 -5.74 -47.28
N ARG A 664 -6.26 -6.08 -47.40
CA ARG A 664 -5.15 -5.12 -47.50
C ARG A 664 -5.34 -4.30 -48.77
N GLY A 665 -5.18 -2.97 -48.71
CA GLY A 665 -5.00 -2.17 -49.91
C GLY A 665 -4.67 -0.72 -49.57
N GLY A 666 -3.44 -0.31 -49.81
CA GLY A 666 -3.01 1.08 -49.68
C GLY A 666 -3.28 1.93 -50.92
N THR A 667 -2.93 3.20 -50.75
CA THR A 667 -2.65 4.29 -51.72
C THR A 667 -3.79 5.19 -52.24
N SER A 668 -3.66 6.45 -51.81
CA SER A 668 -3.70 7.72 -52.56
C SER A 668 -4.98 8.16 -53.29
N ILE A 669 -5.59 9.24 -52.77
CA ILE A 669 -5.98 10.41 -53.58
C ILE A 669 -5.62 11.67 -52.79
N ALA A 670 -4.81 12.53 -53.41
CA ALA A 670 -4.43 13.85 -52.93
C ALA A 670 -5.42 14.91 -53.47
N GLY A 671 -5.73 15.92 -52.66
CA GLY A 671 -6.52 17.07 -53.10
C GLY A 671 -6.82 18.10 -51.99
N SER A 672 -5.80 18.90 -51.63
CA SER A 672 -5.86 20.24 -51.00
C SER A 672 -6.57 20.45 -49.65
N SER A 673 -5.78 20.43 -48.57
CA SER A 673 -5.65 21.55 -47.60
C SER A 673 -4.47 21.25 -46.65
N THR A 674 -3.36 21.91 -46.89
CA THR A 674 -2.09 21.69 -46.18
C THR A 674 -2.08 22.48 -44.87
N ASN A 675 -2.28 21.80 -43.73
CA ASN A 675 -1.68 22.13 -42.41
C ASN A 675 -2.03 21.10 -41.31
N THR A 676 -3.08 20.29 -41.46
CA THR A 676 -3.53 19.28 -40.48
C THR A 676 -2.77 17.95 -40.59
N ALA A 677 -2.38 17.56 -41.80
CA ALA A 677 -1.71 16.28 -42.08
C ALA A 677 -0.30 16.13 -41.45
N THR A 678 0.33 17.23 -41.03
CA THR A 678 1.66 17.21 -40.38
C THR A 678 1.57 16.87 -38.88
N PHE A 679 0.40 17.02 -38.26
CA PHE A 679 0.20 16.79 -36.83
C PHE A 679 -0.03 15.30 -36.52
N ALA A 680 -0.87 14.62 -37.30
CA ALA A 680 -1.18 13.19 -37.16
C ALA A 680 0.02 12.26 -37.44
N GLY A 681 0.99 12.71 -38.24
CA GLY A 681 2.17 11.91 -38.59
C GLY A 681 3.25 11.78 -37.51
N GLN A 682 3.24 12.64 -36.48
CA GLN A 682 4.30 12.71 -35.45
C GLN A 682 4.00 11.90 -34.18
N LEU A 683 2.78 11.38 -34.02
CA LEU A 683 2.33 10.62 -32.84
C LEU A 683 2.77 9.14 -32.84
N ARG A 684 3.30 8.60 -33.95
CA ARG A 684 3.72 7.19 -34.02
C ARG A 684 5.12 6.97 -33.45
N ALA A 685 5.17 6.57 -32.18
CA ALA A 685 6.33 5.95 -31.55
C ALA A 685 5.93 4.61 -30.90
N ASP A 686 5.70 3.60 -31.75
CA ASP A 686 5.14 2.27 -31.41
C ASP A 686 5.98 1.41 -30.44
N ALA A 687 7.18 1.82 -30.03
CA ALA A 687 8.05 0.98 -29.19
C ALA A 687 8.02 1.31 -27.68
N ALA A 688 7.62 2.53 -27.29
CA ALA A 688 7.51 2.92 -25.88
C ALA A 688 6.11 2.63 -25.27
N LEU A 689 5.12 2.42 -26.15
CA LEU A 689 3.71 2.24 -25.81
C LEU A 689 3.42 0.91 -25.11
N SER A 690 4.20 -0.15 -25.35
CA SER A 690 3.96 -1.45 -24.70
C SER A 690 4.43 -1.49 -23.23
N GLU A 691 5.44 -0.71 -22.84
CA GLU A 691 5.87 -0.63 -21.44
C GLU A 691 5.02 0.37 -20.64
N ILE A 692 4.57 1.46 -21.27
CA ILE A 692 3.79 2.51 -20.61
C ILE A 692 2.29 2.16 -20.53
N ALA A 693 1.72 1.49 -21.53
CA ALA A 693 0.35 0.95 -21.42
C ALA A 693 0.23 -0.11 -20.31
N SER A 694 1.31 -0.85 -20.05
CA SER A 694 1.36 -1.81 -18.93
C SER A 694 1.48 -1.15 -17.55
N SER A 695 1.94 0.10 -17.47
CA SER A 695 2.03 0.86 -16.21
C SER A 695 0.81 1.76 -15.97
N MET A 696 0.18 2.29 -17.02
CA MET A 696 -1.05 3.10 -16.93
C MET A 696 -2.31 2.27 -16.66
N SER A 697 -2.34 1.00 -17.08
CA SER A 697 -3.48 0.09 -16.82
C SER A 697 -3.58 -0.42 -15.38
N VAL A 698 -2.60 -0.13 -14.53
CA VAL A 698 -2.58 -0.62 -13.13
C VAL A 698 -2.48 0.50 -12.08
N HIS A 699 -2.04 1.71 -12.43
CA HIS A 699 -1.94 2.83 -11.47
C HIS A 699 -3.21 3.72 -11.38
N GLY A 700 -4.11 3.65 -12.35
CA GLY A 700 -5.38 4.41 -12.32
C GLY A 700 -6.53 3.71 -11.58
N SER A 701 -6.39 2.41 -11.30
CA SER A 701 -7.54 1.53 -11.06
C SER A 701 -8.11 1.51 -9.64
N LEU A 702 -7.70 2.38 -8.70
CA LEU A 702 -8.29 2.39 -7.34
C LEU A 702 -8.58 3.77 -6.73
N MET A 703 -7.89 4.83 -7.16
CA MET A 703 -8.36 6.22 -6.97
C MET A 703 -9.71 6.44 -7.67
N GLN A 704 -9.92 5.71 -8.78
CA GLN A 704 -11.21 5.54 -9.41
C GLN A 704 -12.18 4.74 -8.53
N LEU A 705 -11.86 3.59 -7.91
CA LEU A 705 -12.89 2.65 -7.44
C LEU A 705 -13.91 3.13 -6.37
N LEU A 706 -13.55 4.00 -5.42
CA LEU A 706 -14.52 4.51 -4.42
C LEU A 706 -15.32 5.71 -4.92
N HIS A 707 -14.66 6.64 -5.63
CA HIS A 707 -15.36 7.66 -6.40
C HIS A 707 -16.05 7.07 -7.64
N ALA A 708 -15.72 5.85 -8.07
CA ALA A 708 -16.27 5.20 -9.26
C ALA A 708 -17.66 4.68 -9.00
N SER A 709 -18.06 4.41 -7.76
CA SER A 709 -19.47 4.11 -7.49
C SER A 709 -20.34 5.34 -7.82
N ASP A 710 -20.09 6.48 -7.17
CA ASP A 710 -20.80 7.74 -7.43
C ASP A 710 -20.55 8.26 -8.87
N MET A 711 -19.34 8.14 -9.41
CA MET A 711 -19.03 8.53 -10.79
C MET A 711 -19.63 7.57 -11.83
N ALA A 712 -19.75 6.28 -11.55
CA ALA A 712 -20.42 5.33 -12.45
C ALA A 712 -21.91 5.58 -12.48
N TRP A 713 -22.56 5.74 -11.32
CA TRP A 713 -23.99 6.07 -11.26
C TRP A 713 -24.27 7.43 -11.90
N SER A 714 -23.45 8.45 -11.64
CA SER A 714 -23.62 9.76 -12.29
C SER A 714 -23.35 9.72 -13.80
N ALA A 715 -22.35 8.95 -14.26
CA ALA A 715 -22.13 8.71 -15.69
C ALA A 715 -23.32 7.98 -16.32
N GLN A 716 -23.89 6.98 -15.65
CA GLN A 716 -25.06 6.25 -16.14
C GLN A 716 -26.29 7.15 -16.26
N ILE A 717 -26.56 7.95 -15.22
CA ILE A 717 -27.63 8.95 -15.22
C ILE A 717 -27.40 9.92 -16.39
N ASN A 718 -26.19 10.44 -16.56
CA ASN A 718 -25.86 11.35 -17.66
C ASN A 718 -26.10 10.69 -19.03
N ILE A 719 -25.74 9.43 -19.23
CA ILE A 719 -26.01 8.68 -20.48
C ILE A 719 -27.52 8.60 -20.74
N TRP A 720 -28.30 8.18 -19.75
CA TRP A 720 -29.76 8.06 -19.88
C TRP A 720 -30.45 9.40 -20.13
N LEU A 721 -29.98 10.46 -19.48
CA LEU A 721 -30.50 11.81 -19.70
C LEU A 721 -30.17 12.34 -21.11
N ARG A 722 -28.98 12.07 -21.62
CA ARG A 722 -28.60 12.42 -23.01
C ARG A 722 -29.39 11.60 -24.03
N LEU A 723 -29.66 10.32 -23.76
CA LEU A 723 -30.56 9.51 -24.58
C LEU A 723 -31.98 10.08 -24.61
N THR A 724 -32.47 10.52 -23.45
CA THR A 724 -33.79 11.16 -23.32
C THR A 724 -33.88 12.42 -24.19
N ASP A 725 -32.86 13.30 -24.11
CA ASP A 725 -32.77 14.50 -24.97
C ASP A 725 -32.80 14.15 -26.46
N MET A 726 -32.05 13.11 -26.89
CA MET A 726 -32.06 12.67 -28.29
C MET A 726 -33.43 12.13 -28.74
N TYR A 727 -34.10 11.33 -27.91
CA TYR A 727 -35.45 10.82 -28.22
C TYR A 727 -36.49 11.93 -28.28
N LEU A 728 -36.37 12.97 -27.45
CA LEU A 728 -37.23 14.15 -27.52
C LEU A 728 -37.02 14.93 -28.83
N LYS A 729 -35.78 15.11 -29.27
CA LYS A 729 -35.45 15.75 -30.56
C LYS A 729 -35.94 14.95 -31.77
N LEU A 730 -36.04 13.62 -31.64
CA LEU A 730 -36.61 12.72 -32.64
C LEU A 730 -38.15 12.61 -32.58
N GLU A 731 -38.80 13.40 -31.72
CA GLU A 731 -40.26 13.40 -31.50
C GLU A 731 -40.81 12.02 -31.06
N GLN A 732 -40.01 11.26 -30.30
CA GLN A 732 -40.38 9.94 -29.75
C GLN A 732 -40.57 9.98 -28.23
N PRO A 733 -41.68 10.58 -27.73
CA PRO A 733 -41.89 10.83 -26.30
C PRO A 733 -42.02 9.54 -25.46
N THR A 734 -42.45 8.44 -26.06
CA THR A 734 -42.58 7.14 -25.36
C THR A 734 -41.23 6.50 -25.06
N GLN A 735 -40.25 6.65 -25.96
CA GLN A 735 -38.90 6.14 -25.74
C GLN A 735 -38.15 7.06 -24.76
N ALA A 736 -38.35 8.37 -24.88
CA ALA A 736 -37.85 9.35 -23.93
C ALA A 736 -38.35 9.09 -22.49
N SER A 737 -39.64 8.76 -22.31
CA SER A 737 -40.16 8.43 -20.97
C SER A 737 -39.50 7.18 -20.40
N SER A 738 -39.28 6.15 -21.22
CA SER A 738 -38.61 4.91 -20.77
C SER A 738 -37.15 5.14 -20.34
N SER A 739 -36.37 5.92 -21.10
CA SER A 739 -34.99 6.25 -20.71
C SER A 739 -34.93 7.14 -19.47
N LEU A 740 -35.91 8.02 -19.31
CA LEU A 740 -36.04 8.87 -18.14
C LEU A 740 -36.42 8.07 -16.88
N GLU A 741 -37.30 7.07 -17.02
CA GLU A 741 -37.65 6.16 -15.92
C GLU A 741 -36.43 5.40 -15.40
N GLU A 742 -35.55 4.95 -16.30
CA GLU A 742 -34.26 4.31 -15.92
C GLU A 742 -33.35 5.28 -15.14
N ALA A 743 -33.23 6.54 -15.58
CA ALA A 743 -32.49 7.55 -14.83
C ALA A 743 -33.12 7.85 -13.46
N ALA A 744 -34.46 7.91 -13.41
CA ALA A 744 -35.22 8.19 -12.20
C ALA A 744 -35.15 7.03 -11.19
N GLN A 745 -34.98 5.78 -11.63
CA GLN A 745 -34.75 4.65 -10.73
C GLN A 745 -33.44 4.79 -9.94
N ILE A 746 -32.40 5.38 -10.54
CA ILE A 746 -31.10 5.61 -9.89
C ILE A 746 -31.17 6.82 -8.96
N SER A 747 -31.73 7.94 -9.42
CA SER A 747 -31.82 9.17 -8.63
C SER A 747 -33.08 9.97 -8.95
N PRO A 748 -34.21 9.69 -8.26
CA PRO A 748 -35.50 10.32 -8.54
C PRO A 748 -35.51 11.85 -8.40
N ASN A 749 -34.69 12.37 -7.48
CA ASN A 749 -34.62 13.79 -7.15
C ASN A 749 -33.44 14.49 -7.84
N HIS A 750 -32.81 13.90 -8.85
CA HIS A 750 -31.73 14.59 -9.56
C HIS A 750 -32.30 15.80 -10.34
N PRO A 751 -31.70 17.00 -10.28
CA PRO A 751 -32.25 18.20 -10.93
C PRO A 751 -32.47 18.04 -12.44
N ASP A 752 -31.52 17.42 -13.14
CA ASP A 752 -31.67 17.16 -14.57
C ASP A 752 -32.77 16.13 -14.88
N VAL A 753 -33.02 15.15 -14.01
CA VAL A 753 -34.11 14.17 -14.19
C VAL A 753 -35.47 14.87 -14.08
N LEU A 754 -35.63 15.77 -13.09
CA LEU A 754 -36.85 16.57 -12.93
C LEU A 754 -37.05 17.54 -14.10
N PHE A 755 -35.96 18.10 -14.63
CA PHE A 755 -35.97 18.92 -15.84
C PHE A 755 -36.46 18.14 -17.07
N TYR A 756 -35.87 16.97 -17.37
CA TYR A 756 -36.29 16.18 -18.53
C TYR A 756 -37.69 15.59 -18.35
N ARG A 757 -38.15 15.34 -17.11
CA ARG A 757 -39.56 15.03 -16.83
C ARG A 757 -40.49 16.14 -17.28
N GLY A 758 -40.10 17.39 -17.04
CA GLY A 758 -40.82 18.56 -17.56
C GLY A 758 -40.87 18.57 -19.08
N GLN A 759 -39.73 18.37 -19.76
CA GLN A 759 -39.68 18.37 -21.23
C GLN A 759 -40.50 17.22 -21.85
N VAL A 760 -40.47 16.03 -21.25
CA VAL A 760 -41.30 14.91 -21.70
C VAL A 760 -42.79 15.27 -21.57
N ALA A 761 -43.21 15.88 -20.45
CA ALA A 761 -44.59 16.35 -20.29
C ALA A 761 -44.97 17.45 -21.30
N GLU A 762 -44.07 18.37 -21.63
CA GLU A 762 -44.28 19.36 -22.70
C GLU A 762 -44.49 18.69 -24.07
N SER A 763 -43.64 17.71 -24.41
CA SER A 763 -43.76 16.96 -25.67
C SER A 763 -45.06 16.15 -25.77
N GLN A 764 -45.65 15.78 -24.63
CA GLN A 764 -46.95 15.11 -24.53
C GLN A 764 -48.14 16.08 -24.47
N GLY A 765 -47.88 17.39 -24.36
CA GLY A 765 -48.91 18.43 -24.29
C GLY A 765 -49.47 18.71 -22.88
N ASP A 766 -48.91 18.11 -21.82
CA ASP A 766 -49.31 18.39 -20.43
C ASP A 766 -48.45 19.49 -19.81
N TYR A 767 -48.76 20.74 -20.18
CA TYR A 767 -48.06 21.93 -19.67
C TYR A 767 -48.24 22.15 -18.15
N LYS A 768 -49.26 21.56 -17.52
CA LYS A 768 -49.47 21.70 -16.07
C LYS A 768 -48.54 20.78 -15.29
N GLU A 769 -48.36 19.55 -15.76
CA GLU A 769 -47.35 18.65 -15.18
C GLU A 769 -45.94 19.16 -15.46
N ALA A 770 -45.67 19.67 -16.67
CA ALA A 770 -44.38 20.26 -17.02
C ALA A 770 -43.95 21.36 -16.05
N ARG A 771 -44.85 22.33 -15.80
CA ARG A 771 -44.61 23.41 -14.82
C ARG A 771 -44.30 22.87 -13.43
N ARG A 772 -45.05 21.88 -12.93
CA ARG A 772 -44.81 21.28 -11.61
C ARG A 772 -43.45 20.57 -11.55
N ALA A 773 -43.05 19.90 -12.63
CA ALA A 773 -41.76 19.24 -12.72
C ALA A 773 -40.61 20.26 -12.65
N TYR A 774 -40.69 21.37 -13.38
CA TYR A 774 -39.69 22.44 -13.27
C TYR A 774 -39.68 23.14 -11.91
N GLU A 775 -40.86 23.42 -11.33
CA GLU A 775 -40.96 23.96 -9.96
C GLU A 775 -40.31 23.01 -8.95
N SER A 776 -40.49 21.70 -9.10
CA SER A 776 -39.83 20.70 -8.26
C SER A 776 -38.31 20.66 -8.48
N GLY A 777 -37.84 20.79 -9.73
CA GLY A 777 -36.41 20.87 -10.05
C GLY A 777 -35.74 22.08 -9.41
N VAL A 778 -36.37 23.25 -9.49
CA VAL A 778 -35.90 24.49 -8.84
C VAL A 778 -35.99 24.38 -7.32
N ALA A 779 -37.01 23.72 -6.77
CA ALA A 779 -37.13 23.50 -5.33
C ALA A 779 -36.01 22.60 -4.78
N VAL A 780 -35.58 21.59 -5.55
CA VAL A 780 -34.46 20.71 -5.19
C VAL A 780 -33.12 21.41 -5.40
N CYS A 781 -32.94 22.11 -6.52
CA CYS A 781 -31.72 22.83 -6.85
C CYS A 781 -32.04 24.24 -7.37
N PRO A 782 -32.03 25.26 -6.49
CA PRO A 782 -32.29 26.65 -6.88
C PRO A 782 -31.28 27.23 -7.88
N THR A 783 -30.13 26.57 -8.05
CA THR A 783 -29.05 26.99 -8.96
C THR A 783 -29.09 26.29 -10.32
N HIS A 784 -30.10 25.46 -10.60
CA HIS A 784 -30.21 24.73 -11.86
C HIS A 784 -30.76 25.62 -12.98
N ILE A 785 -29.87 26.09 -13.86
CA ILE A 785 -30.16 27.08 -14.91
C ILE A 785 -31.22 26.58 -15.90
N LYS A 786 -31.10 25.34 -16.39
CA LYS A 786 -32.04 24.79 -17.39
C LYS A 786 -33.48 24.69 -16.87
N SER A 787 -33.65 24.32 -15.59
CA SER A 787 -34.98 24.31 -14.95
C SER A 787 -35.52 25.72 -14.76
N LEU A 788 -34.69 26.70 -14.38
CA LEU A 788 -35.11 28.11 -14.28
C LEU A 788 -35.55 28.68 -15.63
N GLN A 789 -34.81 28.39 -16.70
CA GLN A 789 -35.16 28.80 -18.07
C GLN A 789 -36.50 28.22 -18.51
N SER A 790 -36.68 26.91 -18.34
CA SER A 790 -37.91 26.24 -18.79
C SER A 790 -39.10 26.61 -17.92
N LEU A 791 -38.88 26.84 -16.62
CA LEU A 791 -39.89 27.42 -15.73
C LEU A 791 -40.30 28.83 -16.19
N ALA A 792 -39.33 29.69 -16.55
CA ALA A 792 -39.61 31.02 -17.04
C ALA A 792 -40.39 31.00 -18.37
N LEU A 793 -40.03 30.10 -19.29
CA LEU A 793 -40.79 29.87 -20.52
C LEU A 793 -42.22 29.42 -20.19
N MET A 794 -42.42 28.47 -19.28
CA MET A 794 -43.76 28.05 -18.87
C MET A 794 -44.55 29.20 -18.23
N GLN A 795 -43.93 30.03 -17.37
CA GLN A 795 -44.55 31.22 -16.81
C GLN A 795 -44.95 32.23 -17.89
N HIS A 796 -44.11 32.39 -18.91
CA HIS A 796 -44.40 33.20 -20.08
C HIS A 796 -45.61 32.66 -20.86
N TYR A 797 -45.68 31.35 -21.12
CA TYR A 797 -46.84 30.71 -21.77
C TYR A 797 -48.15 30.89 -20.98
N PHE A 798 -48.09 30.91 -19.65
CA PHE A 798 -49.25 31.18 -18.79
C PHE A 798 -49.55 32.69 -18.60
N GLY A 799 -48.89 33.58 -19.36
CA GLY A 799 -49.13 35.03 -19.35
C GLY A 799 -48.48 35.79 -18.18
N SER A 800 -47.64 35.14 -17.38
CA SER A 800 -46.95 35.73 -16.23
C SER A 800 -45.59 36.32 -16.61
N HIS A 801 -45.57 37.24 -17.59
CA HIS A 801 -44.34 37.75 -18.22
C HIS A 801 -43.35 38.42 -17.24
N ARG A 802 -43.82 39.23 -16.28
CA ARG A 802 -42.95 39.86 -15.26
C ARG A 802 -42.30 38.85 -14.30
N LEU A 803 -42.96 37.71 -14.05
CA LEU A 803 -42.39 36.63 -13.25
C LEU A 803 -41.30 35.88 -14.06
N ALA A 804 -41.55 35.68 -15.35
CA ALA A 804 -40.60 35.09 -16.29
C ALA A 804 -39.33 35.96 -16.44
N GLU A 805 -39.50 37.27 -16.55
CA GLU A 805 -38.39 38.24 -16.59
C GLU A 805 -37.50 38.11 -15.34
N LYS A 806 -38.11 38.11 -14.15
CA LYS A 806 -37.37 37.97 -12.88
C LYS A 806 -36.65 36.64 -12.76
N THR A 807 -37.29 35.53 -13.15
CA THR A 807 -36.67 34.20 -13.09
C THR A 807 -35.51 34.06 -14.07
N LEU A 808 -35.59 34.67 -15.26
CA LEU A 808 -34.48 34.74 -16.21
C LEU A 808 -33.35 35.65 -15.71
N GLN A 809 -33.65 36.79 -15.11
CA GLN A 809 -32.63 37.63 -14.46
C GLN A 809 -31.93 36.89 -13.30
N ASP A 810 -32.67 36.08 -12.53
CA ASP A 810 -32.08 35.24 -11.49
C ASP A 810 -31.21 34.12 -12.09
N ALA A 811 -31.58 33.55 -13.23
CA ALA A 811 -30.72 32.62 -13.98
C ALA A 811 -29.44 33.29 -14.52
N LEU A 812 -29.52 34.52 -15.03
CA LEU A 812 -28.36 35.29 -15.50
C LEU A 812 -27.38 35.67 -14.38
N LYS A 813 -27.85 35.81 -13.14
CA LYS A 813 -26.96 36.00 -11.98
C LYS A 813 -26.13 34.75 -11.68
N LEU A 814 -26.64 33.56 -12.03
CA LEU A 814 -25.95 32.29 -11.83
C LEU A 814 -24.93 32.06 -12.95
N ASP A 815 -25.35 32.20 -14.20
CA ASP A 815 -24.47 32.11 -15.36
C ASP A 815 -24.72 33.25 -16.37
N PRO A 816 -23.86 34.28 -16.36
CA PRO A 816 -23.94 35.38 -17.32
C PRO A 816 -23.60 34.97 -18.76
N TYR A 817 -22.94 33.82 -18.96
CA TYR A 817 -22.44 33.35 -20.26
C TYR A 817 -23.35 32.32 -20.93
N ASP A 818 -24.59 32.18 -20.46
CA ASP A 818 -25.58 31.34 -21.11
C ASP A 818 -26.42 32.15 -22.12
N TYR A 819 -26.10 32.00 -23.41
CA TYR A 819 -26.78 32.70 -24.50
C TYR A 819 -28.28 32.37 -24.56
N PHE A 820 -28.69 31.16 -24.13
CA PHE A 820 -30.09 30.75 -24.19
C PHE A 820 -30.94 31.55 -23.19
N THR A 821 -30.39 31.91 -22.04
CA THR A 821 -31.06 32.77 -21.06
C THR A 821 -31.25 34.19 -21.60
N TRP A 822 -30.22 34.78 -22.21
CA TRP A 822 -30.29 36.11 -22.82
C TRP A 822 -31.31 36.17 -23.97
N TYR A 823 -31.34 35.13 -24.81
CA TYR A 823 -32.31 35.01 -25.88
C TYR A 823 -33.76 34.91 -25.37
N ASN A 824 -34.00 34.07 -24.34
CA ASN A 824 -35.33 33.96 -23.73
C ASN A 824 -35.74 35.24 -23.01
N LEU A 825 -34.80 35.97 -22.40
CA LEU A 825 -35.08 37.27 -21.80
C LEU A 825 -35.48 38.29 -22.87
N GLY A 826 -34.76 38.34 -24.00
CA GLY A 826 -35.12 39.18 -25.15
C GLY A 826 -36.54 38.92 -25.65
N LYS A 827 -36.95 37.65 -25.76
CA LYS A 827 -38.34 37.28 -26.13
C LYS A 827 -39.38 37.77 -25.13
N VAL A 828 -39.09 37.66 -23.83
CA VAL A 828 -40.02 38.13 -22.79
C VAL A 828 -40.14 39.65 -22.83
N LEU A 829 -39.03 40.36 -23.04
CA LEU A 829 -38.98 41.83 -23.12
C LEU A 829 -39.66 42.39 -24.37
N GLU A 830 -39.55 41.70 -25.51
CA GLU A 830 -40.27 42.04 -26.75
C GLU A 830 -41.79 42.06 -26.52
N ILE A 831 -42.31 41.09 -25.76
CA ILE A 831 -43.74 40.98 -25.43
C ILE A 831 -44.17 41.99 -24.35
N LEU A 832 -43.21 42.51 -23.56
CA LEU A 832 -43.43 43.60 -22.61
C LEU A 832 -43.32 45.00 -23.26
N ASP A 833 -43.16 45.07 -24.59
CA ASP A 833 -42.94 46.29 -25.39
C ASP A 833 -41.63 47.04 -25.07
N GLU A 834 -40.68 46.40 -24.37
CA GLU A 834 -39.37 46.95 -23.98
C GLU A 834 -38.33 46.66 -25.08
N ASN A 835 -38.62 47.10 -26.31
CA ASN A 835 -37.88 46.71 -27.53
C ASN A 835 -36.40 47.12 -27.56
N SER A 836 -36.00 48.18 -26.84
CA SER A 836 -34.59 48.59 -26.76
C SER A 836 -33.77 47.57 -25.98
N GLU A 837 -34.24 47.18 -24.79
CA GLU A 837 -33.55 46.22 -23.93
C GLU A 837 -33.60 44.80 -24.53
N ALA A 838 -34.70 44.46 -25.22
CA ALA A 838 -34.80 43.23 -25.98
C ALA A 838 -33.73 43.13 -27.08
N GLY A 839 -33.51 44.22 -27.82
CA GLY A 839 -32.46 44.30 -28.85
C GLY A 839 -31.06 44.10 -28.28
N ASP A 840 -30.77 44.74 -27.14
CA ASP A 840 -29.49 44.58 -26.44
C ASP A 840 -29.30 43.14 -25.94
N CYS A 841 -30.33 42.52 -25.35
CA CYS A 841 -30.28 41.12 -24.90
C CYS A 841 -30.08 40.12 -26.05
N MET A 842 -30.67 40.38 -27.22
CA MET A 842 -30.47 39.53 -28.39
C MET A 842 -29.05 39.71 -28.98
N ALA A 843 -28.52 40.93 -28.97
CA ALA A 843 -27.14 41.20 -29.40
C ALA A 843 -26.13 40.47 -28.50
N THR A 844 -26.29 40.55 -27.17
CA THR A 844 -25.41 39.83 -26.23
C THR A 844 -25.54 38.31 -26.38
N ALA A 845 -26.74 37.79 -26.63
CA ALA A 845 -26.94 36.36 -26.89
C ALA A 845 -26.11 35.88 -28.10
N LEU A 846 -26.11 36.64 -29.20
CA LEU A 846 -25.35 36.31 -30.41
C LEU A 846 -23.83 36.39 -30.20
N GLU A 847 -23.37 37.39 -29.45
CA GLU A 847 -21.96 37.53 -29.08
C GLU A 847 -21.49 36.31 -28.26
N ILE A 848 -22.27 35.91 -27.25
CA ILE A 848 -21.96 34.77 -26.40
C ILE A 848 -22.01 33.45 -27.18
N GLU A 849 -23.03 33.24 -28.01
CA GLU A 849 -23.15 32.04 -28.87
C GLU A 849 -21.92 31.86 -29.77
N SER A 850 -21.25 32.94 -30.17
CA SER A 850 -20.05 32.86 -30.99
C SER A 850 -18.81 32.30 -30.26
N ILE A 851 -18.83 32.27 -28.93
CA ILE A 851 -17.67 31.92 -28.07
C ILE A 851 -17.90 30.61 -27.31
N VAL A 852 -19.16 30.19 -27.12
CA VAL A 852 -19.51 29.03 -26.29
C VAL A 852 -19.10 27.71 -26.97
N PRO A 853 -18.35 26.83 -26.28
CA PRO A 853 -18.04 25.48 -26.78
C PRO A 853 -19.27 24.57 -26.76
N ILE A 854 -19.20 23.45 -27.47
CA ILE A 854 -20.32 22.50 -27.59
C ILE A 854 -20.72 21.86 -26.26
N LEU A 855 -19.75 21.65 -25.37
CA LEU A 855 -19.94 21.29 -23.97
C LEU A 855 -19.13 22.27 -23.11
N PRO A 856 -19.60 22.59 -21.88
CA PRO A 856 -18.86 23.48 -20.98
C PRO A 856 -17.44 22.97 -20.68
N TYR A 857 -16.47 23.88 -20.51
CA TYR A 857 -15.10 23.53 -20.10
C TYR A 857 -15.02 22.87 -18.70
N SER A 858 -16.10 22.92 -17.92
CA SER A 858 -16.25 22.19 -16.66
C SER A 858 -16.37 20.67 -16.84
N THR A 859 -16.65 20.19 -18.05
CA THR A 859 -16.69 18.74 -18.36
C THR A 859 -15.32 18.08 -18.28
N ILE A 860 -14.24 18.84 -18.42
CA ILE A 860 -12.88 18.32 -18.26
C ILE A 860 -12.65 18.04 -16.77
N PRO A 861 -12.22 16.83 -16.38
CA PRO A 861 -11.93 16.54 -14.98
C PRO A 861 -10.81 17.45 -14.43
N ILE A 862 -10.86 17.73 -13.13
CA ILE A 862 -9.76 18.42 -12.43
C ILE A 862 -8.61 17.41 -12.33
N CYS A 863 -7.49 17.71 -12.99
CA CYS A 863 -6.35 16.80 -13.07
C CYS A 863 -5.12 17.40 -12.36
N PHE A 864 -4.44 16.57 -11.58
CA PHE A 864 -3.20 16.94 -10.88
C PHE A 864 -1.99 16.14 -11.36
N ASP A 865 -2.22 15.18 -12.26
CA ASP A 865 -1.26 14.23 -12.82
C ASP A 865 -1.35 14.19 -14.35
#